data_AF-U1SI22-F1
#
_entry.id   AF-U1SI22-F1
#
_cell.length_a   1.000
_cell.length_b   1.000
_cell.length_c   1.000
_cell.angle_alpha   90.00
_cell.angle_beta   90.00
_cell.angle_gamma   90.00
#
_symmetry.space_group_name_H-M   'P 1'
#
loop_
_entity.id
_entity.type
_entity.pdbx_description
1 polymer ?
#
loop_
_entity_poly.entity_id
_entity_poly.type
_entity_poly.pdbx_seq_one_letter_code
_entity_poly.pdbx_strand_id
1 'polypeptide(L)'
;MEHHPCGARSRRATDAETEPRPRRAVARTLSALLVATTTALVGLVAPERADADATLETPGGGTVPVTSSAGRLGAATINASATDRTTNVPDNAYVGTVRGAGPYDAADPAQSSAPFQAGVTQPMLDAGVAAGDYWTYIARGLPAANPVSTGVISPQDTNALGYKPNKPGNVPIGQPFLLGTVRHNNFQVLSANKWVHSSIDVNIGGIEDSFPFDQEETEDDTDTTAALSDEGAYMLASRANGPSSCPAHAPYAALNRDAGPGVWYCYRHVGKRRGNRDIYTNNLAAYPDAAGTPDQSPNSEDVLTISRTTSTKTVMIDGIPYRLVIAGFTPSADGDCPETPPEGVTPVSTFTSKENKSSFGCLYASFSQERYIRIAKTVTAESEAIGGTIPSFNFTTLGIGDFVSPTGEPLATDQNASGFVDWSSFSDTPLTPTGYGKDGTVTSGYQAFIPGYSQFVIAETGPRIPGRRPLRFGEPGYFGPWKISDDPNSGRWELTDISCVNGVGEAVNVTRDPVTGGIDFSDVPPAKTAAAVPITCNFTIQQQAPKLRINKAVESVEGASGDTITVTYRVTATNDGTIAGTTGRLVDTPAFAPGLTLRSAAIATSLEGLGAARAQNAAASYILTQGTTVEPGEGATWYVRMTVARNKAAAGYSESLLECAPSNGRLAPGHGLYNSVAGPYDHDGAANNEDCAPARPRPIRIEKAGTQPMGTANEDGTYPLGGAAFAIYDNEALAGTPVSVLDGGAQFVTAPLETGKTYWLVETRAPAGHVLLPRAVPFHIEVGADASASTVITTDFGADEGFTSVRVIPASTGAGAAALPAIRVVDTQVGVLPNSGAAGIYPYLGLGAALLGLAGACAWVRRRTA
;
A
#
# COMPACT_ATOMS: atom_id res chain seq x y z
N MET A 1 49.48 -22.36 22.12
CA MET A 1 48.40 -21.69 22.88
C MET A 1 47.07 -22.04 22.21
N GLU A 2 46.56 -23.29 22.25
CA GLU A 2 46.21 -24.14 23.41
C GLU A 2 44.94 -23.63 24.13
N HIS A 3 43.87 -24.41 24.37
CA HIS A 3 43.64 -25.87 24.15
C HIS A 3 42.17 -26.20 23.75
N HIS A 4 41.97 -27.44 23.26
CA HIS A 4 40.69 -28.15 23.02
C HIS A 4 40.20 -28.91 24.30
N PRO A 5 39.08 -29.69 24.35
CA PRO A 5 38.16 -30.22 23.30
C PRO A 5 36.66 -29.81 23.55
N CYS A 6 35.54 -30.50 23.23
CA CYS A 6 35.17 -31.83 22.68
C CYS A 6 33.70 -31.76 22.13
N GLY A 7 33.14 -32.67 21.30
CA GLY A 7 33.72 -33.83 20.61
C GLY A 7 32.75 -34.75 19.82
N ALA A 8 31.48 -34.94 20.24
CA ALA A 8 30.54 -35.92 19.64
C ALA A 8 29.36 -35.24 18.89
N ARG A 9 28.98 -35.50 17.63
CA ARG A 9 29.03 -36.63 16.67
C ARG A 9 28.00 -37.77 16.87
N SER A 10 27.08 -37.88 15.90
CA SER A 10 26.81 -39.16 15.22
C SER A 10 26.24 -38.97 13.81
N ARG A 11 27.00 -39.44 12.80
CA ARG A 11 26.51 -39.92 11.49
C ARG A 11 27.47 -41.05 11.07
N ARG A 12 26.94 -42.09 10.42
CA ARG A 12 27.68 -43.10 9.65
C ARG A 12 26.99 -43.28 8.30
N ALA A 13 27.72 -43.78 7.32
CA ALA A 13 27.30 -43.91 5.92
C ALA A 13 27.90 -45.17 5.28
N THR A 14 27.46 -45.50 4.07
CA THR A 14 28.15 -46.30 3.01
C THR A 14 28.52 -47.75 3.34
N ASP A 15 28.43 -48.76 2.45
CA ASP A 15 27.87 -48.88 1.10
C ASP A 15 27.64 -50.38 0.77
N ALA A 16 26.81 -50.70 -0.24
CA ALA A 16 26.86 -51.96 -1.00
C ALA A 16 26.02 -51.89 -2.29
N GLU A 17 26.58 -52.32 -3.43
CA GLU A 17 25.88 -52.45 -4.73
C GLU A 17 25.21 -53.81 -4.89
N THR A 18 24.12 -53.92 -5.68
CA THR A 18 24.00 -54.91 -6.78
C THR A 18 22.76 -54.72 -7.68
N GLU A 19 22.82 -55.32 -8.87
CA GLU A 19 21.90 -55.28 -10.03
C GLU A 19 20.71 -56.30 -9.98
N PRO A 20 19.86 -56.51 -11.03
CA PRO A 20 19.20 -55.59 -12.00
C PRO A 20 17.67 -55.89 -12.22
N ARG A 21 17.09 -55.37 -13.32
CA ARG A 21 15.67 -55.51 -13.79
C ARG A 21 15.33 -56.80 -14.56
N PRO A 22 14.03 -57.15 -14.63
CA PRO A 22 13.21 -57.09 -15.89
C PRO A 22 12.02 -56.08 -15.75
N ARG A 23 11.22 -55.59 -16.73
CA ARG A 23 11.12 -55.55 -18.22
C ARG A 23 10.88 -56.88 -18.97
N ARG A 24 9.88 -57.06 -19.87
CA ARG A 24 8.81 -56.22 -20.49
C ARG A 24 7.40 -56.89 -20.22
N ALA A 25 6.24 -56.76 -20.89
CA ALA A 25 5.83 -56.14 -22.18
C ALA A 25 4.40 -55.49 -22.25
N VAL A 26 3.60 -55.75 -23.30
CA VAL A 26 3.03 -54.67 -24.17
C VAL A 26 1.82 -55.10 -25.04
N ALA A 27 0.80 -54.23 -25.19
CA ALA A 27 -0.23 -54.08 -26.27
C ALA A 27 -1.48 -53.36 -25.67
N ARG A 28 -2.20 -52.33 -26.19
CA ARG A 28 -2.48 -51.72 -27.52
C ARG A 28 -3.31 -52.64 -28.46
N THR A 29 -4.46 -52.26 -29.05
CA THR A 29 -4.87 -50.96 -29.70
C THR A 29 -6.41 -50.74 -29.85
N LEU A 30 -6.82 -49.44 -29.84
CA LEU A 30 -7.84 -48.73 -30.67
C LEU A 30 -9.39 -49.01 -30.69
N SER A 31 -10.14 -47.88 -30.76
CA SER A 31 -11.30 -47.55 -31.65
C SER A 31 -12.77 -47.44 -31.16
N ALA A 32 -13.19 -46.17 -30.93
CA ALA A 32 -14.24 -45.42 -31.67
C ALA A 32 -15.75 -45.40 -31.26
N LEU A 33 -16.40 -44.27 -31.63
CA LEU A 33 -17.84 -43.85 -31.53
C LEU A 33 -18.43 -43.60 -30.11
N LEU A 34 -19.54 -42.85 -29.90
CA LEU A 34 -19.99 -41.52 -30.42
C LEU A 34 -21.29 -41.09 -29.67
N VAL A 35 -21.50 -39.79 -29.35
CA VAL A 35 -22.82 -39.14 -29.05
C VAL A 35 -23.55 -39.62 -27.76
N ALA A 36 -24.26 -38.81 -26.93
CA ALA A 36 -24.60 -37.38 -26.92
C ALA A 36 -24.89 -36.81 -25.49
N THR A 37 -24.92 -35.47 -25.40
CA THR A 37 -25.70 -34.60 -24.46
C THR A 37 -25.75 -34.88 -22.95
N THR A 38 -25.21 -33.92 -22.18
CA THR A 38 -26.03 -32.99 -21.36
C THR A 38 -25.37 -31.60 -21.35
N THR A 39 -26.13 -30.56 -21.02
CA THR A 39 -25.76 -29.14 -21.18
C THR A 39 -25.60 -28.38 -19.87
N ALA A 40 -24.83 -27.30 -19.93
CA ALA A 40 -24.81 -26.16 -19.01
C ALA A 40 -24.32 -26.41 -17.56
N LEU A 41 -23.09 -25.98 -17.30
CA LEU A 41 -22.83 -24.88 -16.36
C LEU A 41 -21.53 -24.18 -16.76
N VAL A 42 -21.60 -22.92 -17.21
CA VAL A 42 -20.39 -22.09 -17.42
C VAL A 42 -20.19 -21.28 -16.15
N GLY A 43 -19.20 -21.66 -15.35
CA GLY A 43 -18.79 -20.85 -14.21
C GLY A 43 -18.15 -19.55 -14.70
N LEU A 44 -18.65 -18.42 -14.21
CA LEU A 44 -18.02 -17.10 -14.39
C LEU A 44 -16.77 -17.00 -13.51
N VAL A 45 -15.72 -17.74 -13.88
CA VAL A 45 -14.36 -17.36 -13.51
C VAL A 45 -14.03 -16.13 -14.33
N ALA A 46 -13.90 -14.97 -13.67
CA ALA A 46 -13.40 -13.77 -14.32
C ALA A 46 -12.00 -14.09 -14.88
N PRO A 47 -11.68 -13.72 -16.13
CA PRO A 47 -10.33 -13.91 -16.63
C PRO A 47 -9.40 -13.01 -15.81
N GLU A 48 -8.49 -13.62 -15.05
CA GLU A 48 -7.33 -12.90 -14.52
C GLU A 48 -6.61 -12.27 -15.71
N ARG A 49 -6.68 -10.95 -15.77
CA ARG A 49 -6.11 -10.16 -16.83
C ARG A 49 -4.60 -10.10 -16.60
N ALA A 50 -3.91 -11.12 -17.10
CA ALA A 50 -2.49 -11.05 -17.40
C ALA A 50 -2.29 -10.03 -18.54
N ASP A 51 -2.39 -8.74 -18.20
CA ASP A 51 -1.69 -7.70 -18.96
C ASP A 51 -0.21 -8.11 -18.90
N ALA A 52 0.33 -8.56 -20.04
CA ALA A 52 1.67 -9.11 -20.11
C ALA A 52 2.67 -8.04 -19.71
N ASP A 53 3.55 -8.36 -18.76
CA ASP A 53 4.47 -7.40 -18.18
C ASP A 53 5.34 -6.74 -19.27
N ALA A 54 5.49 -5.42 -19.18
CA ALA A 54 6.02 -4.63 -20.27
C ALA A 54 7.48 -5.04 -20.54
N THR A 55 7.80 -5.36 -21.79
CA THR A 55 9.15 -5.84 -22.14
C THR A 55 10.17 -4.77 -21.77
N LEU A 56 11.20 -5.15 -21.01
CA LEU A 56 12.27 -4.24 -20.58
C LEU A 56 12.98 -3.64 -21.79
N GLU A 57 13.16 -2.31 -21.80
CA GLU A 57 13.78 -1.61 -22.92
C GLU A 57 15.22 -2.08 -23.15
N THR A 58 15.61 -2.22 -24.42
CA THR A 58 17.01 -2.53 -24.73
C THR A 58 17.83 -1.24 -24.70
N PRO A 59 18.95 -1.17 -23.95
CA PRO A 59 19.85 -0.02 -23.97
C PRO A 59 20.28 0.37 -25.38
N GLY A 60 20.34 1.69 -25.63
CA GLY A 60 21.01 2.27 -26.78
C GLY A 60 22.52 2.13 -26.67
N GLY A 61 23.19 2.09 -27.81
CA GLY A 61 24.64 1.95 -27.89
C GLY A 61 25.16 2.29 -29.28
N GLY A 62 26.46 2.51 -29.36
CA GLY A 62 27.15 2.98 -30.57
C GLY A 62 28.42 3.73 -30.21
N THR A 63 29.13 4.22 -31.22
CA THR A 63 30.35 5.03 -31.04
C THR A 63 30.30 6.30 -31.87
N VAL A 64 30.89 7.37 -31.34
CA VAL A 64 31.14 8.63 -32.05
C VAL A 64 32.57 8.58 -32.63
N PRO A 65 32.76 8.56 -33.96
CA PRO A 65 34.08 8.48 -34.56
C PRO A 65 34.77 9.85 -34.60
N VAL A 66 35.66 10.11 -33.65
CA VAL A 66 36.48 11.34 -33.56
C VAL A 66 37.70 11.23 -34.49
N THR A 67 37.46 11.40 -35.80
CA THR A 67 38.50 11.38 -36.83
C THR A 67 39.45 12.58 -36.76
N SER A 68 38.97 13.72 -36.27
CA SER A 68 39.71 14.94 -35.93
C SER A 68 39.23 15.50 -34.59
N SER A 69 40.15 16.14 -33.86
CA SER A 69 39.87 16.84 -32.61
C SER A 69 40.79 18.05 -32.54
N ALA A 70 40.24 19.21 -32.18
CA ALA A 70 40.99 20.44 -32.00
C ALA A 70 40.36 21.28 -30.88
N GLY A 71 41.12 22.20 -30.30
CA GLY A 71 40.60 23.09 -29.27
C GLY A 71 41.57 24.21 -28.88
N ARG A 72 41.09 25.14 -28.07
CA ARG A 72 41.86 26.30 -27.58
C ARG A 72 41.24 26.88 -26.31
N LEU A 73 41.98 27.76 -25.64
CA LEU A 73 41.36 28.82 -24.85
C LEU A 73 40.75 29.87 -25.80
N GLY A 74 39.49 30.23 -25.56
CA GLY A 74 38.68 31.12 -26.38
C GLY A 74 38.98 32.61 -26.19
N ALA A 75 38.00 33.44 -26.54
CA ALA A 75 38.09 34.89 -26.32
C ALA A 75 37.92 35.18 -24.82
N ALA A 76 38.84 35.96 -24.27
CA ALA A 76 38.83 36.29 -22.84
C ALA A 76 38.56 37.77 -22.55
N THR A 77 38.15 38.03 -21.31
CA THR A 77 38.06 39.33 -20.65
C THR A 77 38.80 39.22 -19.31
N ILE A 78 39.75 40.12 -19.06
CA ILE A 78 40.55 40.20 -17.82
C ILE A 78 40.19 41.47 -17.07
N ASN A 79 39.76 41.37 -15.80
CA ASN A 79 39.45 42.53 -14.94
C ASN A 79 39.44 42.15 -13.44
N ALA A 80 38.80 42.98 -12.60
CA ALA A 80 38.70 42.80 -11.14
C ALA A 80 37.27 42.48 -10.63
N SER A 81 36.38 41.93 -11.46
CA SER A 81 34.96 41.73 -11.15
C SER A 81 34.45 40.36 -11.57
N ALA A 82 34.07 39.52 -10.59
CA ALA A 82 33.54 38.16 -10.79
C ALA A 82 32.32 38.02 -11.74
N THR A 83 31.68 39.12 -12.15
CA THR A 83 30.46 39.12 -12.96
C THR A 83 30.56 39.91 -14.27
N ASP A 84 31.57 40.78 -14.44
CA ASP A 84 31.71 41.58 -15.67
C ASP A 84 32.55 40.81 -16.71
N ARG A 85 31.87 40.09 -17.59
CA ARG A 85 32.52 39.33 -18.67
C ARG A 85 32.79 40.16 -19.93
N THR A 86 32.56 41.48 -19.91
CA THR A 86 32.65 42.36 -21.10
C THR A 86 33.68 43.49 -21.01
N THR A 87 33.91 44.07 -19.82
CA THR A 87 34.87 45.17 -19.66
C THR A 87 36.28 44.63 -19.41
N ASN A 88 37.16 44.74 -20.41
CA ASN A 88 38.55 44.33 -20.26
C ASN A 88 39.47 45.46 -19.75
N VAL A 89 40.30 45.16 -18.75
CA VAL A 89 41.37 46.01 -18.23
C VAL A 89 42.73 45.57 -18.81
N PRO A 90 43.65 46.47 -19.17
CA PRO A 90 45.00 46.10 -19.61
C PRO A 90 45.79 45.40 -18.49
N ASP A 91 46.38 44.24 -18.80
CA ASP A 91 47.04 43.38 -17.80
C ASP A 91 48.40 42.81 -18.27
N ASN A 92 49.09 43.50 -19.20
CA ASN A 92 50.31 43.03 -19.89
C ASN A 92 50.21 41.64 -20.56
N ALA A 93 49.00 41.16 -20.81
CA ALA A 93 48.73 39.79 -21.22
C ALA A 93 49.13 39.48 -22.68
N TYR A 94 49.39 38.20 -22.94
CA TYR A 94 49.75 37.62 -24.23
C TYR A 94 48.98 36.33 -24.49
N VAL A 95 48.78 36.03 -25.78
CA VAL A 95 48.06 34.86 -26.28
C VAL A 95 48.87 34.16 -27.37
N GLY A 96 48.79 32.83 -27.42
CA GLY A 96 49.45 32.05 -28.45
C GLY A 96 49.77 30.60 -28.05
N THR A 97 50.40 29.90 -28.98
CA THR A 97 50.78 28.49 -28.85
C THR A 97 52.23 28.36 -28.38
N VAL A 98 52.48 27.59 -27.33
CA VAL A 98 53.84 27.35 -26.80
C VAL A 98 54.04 25.86 -26.54
N ARG A 99 55.28 25.39 -26.65
CA ARG A 99 55.66 24.01 -26.32
C ARG A 99 55.90 23.87 -24.81
N GLY A 100 55.24 22.91 -24.17
CA GLY A 100 55.23 22.72 -22.72
C GLY A 100 54.90 24.03 -22.00
N ALA A 101 55.74 24.40 -21.03
CA ALA A 101 55.89 25.79 -20.60
C ALA A 101 57.37 26.16 -20.72
N GLY A 102 57.91 26.08 -21.94
CA GLY A 102 59.20 26.68 -22.26
C GLY A 102 59.06 28.15 -22.65
N PRO A 103 60.18 28.87 -22.83
CA PRO A 103 60.16 30.18 -23.47
C PRO A 103 59.69 30.03 -24.93
N TYR A 104 58.98 31.05 -25.44
CA TYR A 104 58.53 31.10 -26.83
C TYR A 104 59.71 31.08 -27.83
N ASP A 105 59.68 30.14 -28.77
CA ASP A 105 60.65 30.06 -29.88
C ASP A 105 60.01 30.49 -31.21
N ALA A 106 60.45 31.63 -31.74
CA ALA A 106 60.00 32.16 -33.02
C ALA A 106 60.53 31.39 -34.25
N ALA A 107 61.43 30.42 -34.07
CA ALA A 107 61.87 29.50 -35.13
C ALA A 107 60.99 28.24 -35.23
N ASP A 108 60.15 27.96 -34.23
CA ASP A 108 59.21 26.83 -34.23
C ASP A 108 57.88 27.26 -34.88
N PRO A 109 57.54 26.78 -36.10
CA PRO A 109 56.38 27.26 -36.86
C PRO A 109 55.03 26.80 -36.28
N ALA A 110 55.03 25.94 -35.25
CA ALA A 110 53.83 25.58 -34.50
C ALA A 110 53.66 26.41 -33.22
N GLN A 111 54.64 27.25 -32.86
CA GLN A 111 54.48 28.24 -31.80
C GLN A 111 53.94 29.57 -32.35
N SER A 112 53.27 30.33 -31.49
CA SER A 112 52.78 31.67 -31.82
C SER A 112 52.76 32.56 -30.58
N SER A 113 52.90 33.86 -30.77
CA SER A 113 52.86 34.86 -29.70
C SER A 113 52.27 36.16 -30.24
N ALA A 114 51.20 36.65 -29.63
CA ALA A 114 50.62 37.96 -29.88
C ALA A 114 50.25 38.65 -28.56
N PRO A 115 50.36 39.99 -28.47
CA PRO A 115 49.76 40.75 -27.36
C PRO A 115 48.26 40.47 -27.29
N PHE A 116 47.74 40.29 -26.08
CA PHE A 116 46.33 40.00 -25.87
C PHE A 116 45.43 41.14 -26.36
N GLN A 117 44.31 40.78 -27.00
CA GLN A 117 43.26 41.69 -27.44
C GLN A 117 41.90 41.11 -27.03
N ALA A 118 41.13 41.87 -26.25
CA ALA A 118 39.82 41.43 -25.77
C ALA A 118 38.86 41.10 -26.92
N GLY A 119 38.14 39.98 -26.80
CA GLY A 119 37.24 39.48 -27.85
C GLY A 119 37.94 38.79 -29.04
N VAL A 120 39.27 38.78 -29.12
CA VAL A 120 40.01 38.05 -30.16
C VAL A 120 40.27 36.61 -29.71
N THR A 121 40.14 35.66 -30.63
CA THR A 121 40.39 34.23 -30.38
C THR A 121 41.70 33.77 -31.02
N GLN A 122 42.36 32.80 -30.39
CA GLN A 122 43.52 32.10 -30.98
C GLN A 122 43.08 31.14 -32.11
N PRO A 123 43.98 30.71 -33.00
CA PRO A 123 43.73 29.53 -33.82
C PRO A 123 43.38 28.30 -32.95
N MET A 124 42.52 27.42 -33.45
CA MET A 124 42.31 26.09 -32.85
C MET A 124 43.61 25.28 -32.97
N LEU A 125 44.07 24.67 -31.88
CA LEU A 125 45.19 23.74 -31.89
C LEU A 125 44.66 22.34 -32.23
N ASP A 126 45.14 21.75 -33.33
CA ASP A 126 44.83 20.36 -33.69
C ASP A 126 45.49 19.40 -32.70
N ALA A 127 44.77 18.38 -32.24
CA ALA A 127 45.25 17.43 -31.23
C ALA A 127 46.47 16.59 -31.71
N GLY A 128 46.66 16.42 -33.01
CA GLY A 128 47.87 15.81 -33.59
C GLY A 128 49.11 16.70 -33.50
N VAL A 129 48.93 18.03 -33.49
CA VAL A 129 49.99 19.00 -33.13
C VAL A 129 50.16 19.02 -31.62
N ALA A 130 49.06 19.07 -30.85
CA ALA A 130 49.05 19.09 -29.39
C ALA A 130 49.82 17.90 -28.76
N ALA A 131 49.78 16.73 -29.41
CA ALA A 131 50.58 15.54 -29.04
C ALA A 131 52.11 15.75 -29.06
N GLY A 132 52.61 16.81 -29.71
CA GLY A 132 54.00 17.28 -29.60
C GLY A 132 54.31 18.06 -28.31
N ASP A 133 53.42 17.99 -27.32
CA ASP A 133 53.33 18.84 -26.12
C ASP A 133 53.22 20.34 -26.45
N TYR A 134 52.32 20.70 -27.37
CA TYR A 134 51.93 22.10 -27.60
C TYR A 134 50.63 22.42 -26.85
N TRP A 135 50.52 23.67 -26.40
CA TRP A 135 49.42 24.19 -25.61
C TRP A 135 49.01 25.58 -26.13
N THR A 136 47.71 25.88 -26.18
CA THR A 136 47.24 27.28 -26.32
C THR A 136 47.22 27.95 -24.96
N TYR A 137 47.83 29.13 -24.82
CA TYR A 137 47.96 29.85 -23.56
C TYR A 137 47.28 31.22 -23.55
N ILE A 138 46.72 31.59 -22.41
CA ILE A 138 46.50 32.98 -22.00
C ILE A 138 47.46 33.23 -20.84
N ALA A 139 48.48 34.07 -21.05
CA ALA A 139 49.45 34.46 -20.02
C ALA A 139 49.24 35.93 -19.65
N ARG A 140 49.39 36.30 -18.37
CA ARG A 140 49.01 37.63 -17.85
C ARG A 140 49.95 38.15 -16.77
N GLY A 141 49.90 39.46 -16.54
CA GLY A 141 50.76 40.18 -15.62
C GLY A 141 52.22 40.33 -16.10
N LEU A 142 53.09 40.83 -15.22
CA LEU A 142 54.55 40.82 -15.38
C LEU A 142 55.18 40.00 -14.25
N PRO A 143 56.23 39.19 -14.47
CA PRO A 143 56.84 38.35 -13.43
C PRO A 143 57.25 39.17 -12.19
N ALA A 144 56.74 38.83 -11.00
CA ALA A 144 56.97 39.65 -9.80
C ALA A 144 58.46 39.77 -9.43
N ALA A 145 59.24 38.71 -9.64
CA ALA A 145 60.68 38.68 -9.36
C ALA A 145 61.53 39.47 -10.37
N ASN A 146 61.02 39.72 -11.59
CA ASN A 146 61.72 40.46 -12.65
C ASN A 146 60.70 41.09 -13.62
N PRO A 147 60.09 42.24 -13.27
CA PRO A 147 58.93 42.79 -13.97
C PRO A 147 59.32 43.53 -15.27
N VAL A 148 59.84 42.78 -16.23
CA VAL A 148 60.26 43.25 -17.55
C VAL A 148 59.39 42.57 -18.61
N SER A 149 58.68 43.36 -19.42
CA SER A 149 57.98 42.82 -20.59
C SER A 149 58.99 42.36 -21.62
N THR A 150 58.98 41.07 -21.96
CA THR A 150 59.82 40.44 -23.00
C THR A 150 59.35 40.77 -24.42
N GLY A 151 58.16 41.34 -24.58
CA GLY A 151 57.50 41.56 -25.88
C GLY A 151 56.83 40.31 -26.48
N VAL A 152 56.87 39.17 -25.77
CA VAL A 152 56.33 37.88 -26.21
C VAL A 152 55.66 37.14 -25.05
N ILE A 153 54.87 36.11 -25.38
CA ILE A 153 54.28 35.20 -24.38
C ILE A 153 55.36 34.48 -23.57
N SER A 154 55.14 34.32 -22.27
CA SER A 154 56.16 33.84 -21.32
C SER A 154 55.58 32.90 -20.23
N PRO A 155 54.93 31.77 -20.59
CA PRO A 155 54.14 30.97 -19.65
C PRO A 155 54.96 30.35 -18.50
N GLN A 156 56.28 30.33 -18.60
CA GLN A 156 57.19 29.76 -17.60
C GLN A 156 57.47 30.68 -16.41
N ASP A 157 57.18 31.98 -16.50
CA ASP A 157 57.49 33.00 -15.47
C ASP A 157 56.26 33.86 -15.08
N THR A 158 55.06 33.55 -15.58
CA THR A 158 53.83 34.36 -15.40
C THR A 158 52.64 33.49 -15.06
N ASN A 159 51.64 34.06 -14.36
CA ASN A 159 50.30 33.48 -14.28
C ASN A 159 49.80 33.19 -15.72
N ALA A 160 49.63 31.89 -16.03
CA ALA A 160 49.29 31.46 -17.38
C ALA A 160 48.43 30.20 -17.41
N LEU A 161 47.21 30.34 -17.93
CA LEU A 161 46.28 29.25 -18.21
C LEU A 161 46.60 28.66 -19.58
N GLY A 162 46.71 27.34 -19.66
CA GLY A 162 47.01 26.59 -20.87
C GLY A 162 46.01 25.46 -21.13
N TYR A 163 45.73 25.17 -22.40
CA TYR A 163 44.91 24.03 -22.81
C TYR A 163 45.57 23.21 -23.92
N LYS A 164 45.55 21.88 -23.76
CA LYS A 164 46.07 20.87 -24.69
C LYS A 164 44.93 19.89 -25.04
N PRO A 165 44.33 19.97 -26.24
CA PRO A 165 43.22 19.09 -26.64
C PRO A 165 43.70 17.65 -26.92
N ASN A 166 42.87 16.67 -26.59
CA ASN A 166 43.14 15.24 -26.82
C ASN A 166 42.39 14.70 -28.05
N LYS A 167 42.80 13.51 -28.55
CA LYS A 167 42.15 12.79 -29.65
C LYS A 167 41.71 11.37 -29.22
N PRO A 168 40.49 11.19 -28.69
CA PRO A 168 40.03 9.92 -28.10
C PRO A 168 39.61 8.84 -29.12
N GLY A 169 39.62 9.12 -30.43
CA GLY A 169 39.28 8.14 -31.46
C GLY A 169 37.79 7.75 -31.46
N ASN A 170 37.47 6.46 -31.29
CA ASN A 170 36.09 5.97 -31.33
C ASN A 170 35.48 5.94 -29.93
N VAL A 171 34.78 7.00 -29.54
CA VAL A 171 34.21 7.14 -28.19
C VAL A 171 32.88 6.38 -28.08
N PRO A 172 32.69 5.45 -27.13
CA PRO A 172 31.37 4.85 -26.87
C PRO A 172 30.39 5.87 -26.29
N ILE A 173 29.13 5.80 -26.73
CA ILE A 173 28.04 6.66 -26.23
C ILE A 173 27.88 6.49 -24.71
N GLY A 174 27.71 7.60 -23.99
CA GLY A 174 27.54 7.66 -22.53
C GLY A 174 28.80 7.38 -21.71
N GLN A 175 29.91 6.93 -22.31
CA GLN A 175 31.17 6.71 -21.59
C GLN A 175 31.99 8.01 -21.49
N PRO A 176 32.66 8.28 -20.35
CA PRO A 176 33.56 9.40 -20.21
C PRO A 176 34.88 9.16 -20.95
N PHE A 177 35.43 10.22 -21.54
CA PHE A 177 36.72 10.22 -22.24
C PHE A 177 37.49 11.52 -21.94
N LEU A 178 38.82 11.47 -22.02
CA LEU A 178 39.69 12.64 -21.90
C LEU A 178 39.47 13.58 -23.09
N LEU A 179 38.88 14.75 -22.85
CA LEU A 179 38.69 15.82 -23.83
C LEU A 179 39.98 16.62 -24.06
N GLY A 180 40.76 16.82 -23.00
CA GLY A 180 42.07 17.48 -23.03
C GLY A 180 42.64 17.70 -21.63
N THR A 181 43.81 18.31 -21.56
CA THR A 181 44.45 18.73 -20.29
C THR A 181 44.39 20.25 -20.19
N VAL A 182 43.91 20.76 -19.05
CA VAL A 182 44.13 22.14 -18.63
C VAL A 182 45.37 22.20 -17.74
N ARG A 183 46.15 23.26 -17.89
CA ARG A 183 47.31 23.59 -17.05
C ARG A 183 47.11 25.00 -16.50
N HIS A 184 47.42 25.21 -15.23
CA HIS A 184 47.63 26.56 -14.71
C HIS A 184 49.06 26.66 -14.20
N ASN A 185 49.85 27.53 -14.82
CA ASN A 185 51.12 27.98 -14.29
C ASN A 185 50.81 29.13 -13.35
N ASN A 186 50.52 28.84 -12.08
CA ASN A 186 50.27 29.88 -11.12
C ASN A 186 51.62 30.38 -10.61
N PHE A 187 52.00 31.60 -11.01
CA PHE A 187 53.28 32.23 -10.67
C PHE A 187 53.04 33.70 -10.39
N GLN A 188 53.58 34.18 -9.26
CA GLN A 188 53.39 35.54 -8.76
C GLN A 188 53.69 36.61 -9.83
N VAL A 189 52.69 37.48 -10.09
CA VAL A 189 52.77 38.54 -11.08
C VAL A 189 52.33 39.90 -10.55
N LEU A 190 52.89 40.96 -11.13
CA LEU A 190 52.38 42.32 -10.96
C LEU A 190 51.11 42.51 -11.79
N SER A 191 49.97 42.13 -11.22
CA SER A 191 48.63 42.44 -11.69
C SER A 191 47.82 43.19 -10.63
N ALA A 192 46.78 43.90 -11.07
CA ALA A 192 45.73 44.46 -10.22
C ALA A 192 44.33 43.88 -10.59
N ASN A 193 44.32 42.88 -11.47
CA ASN A 193 43.13 42.20 -11.96
C ASN A 193 43.04 40.82 -11.29
N LYS A 194 41.81 40.35 -11.04
CA LYS A 194 41.53 39.13 -10.27
C LYS A 194 40.78 38.07 -11.06
N TRP A 195 40.28 38.37 -12.26
CA TRP A 195 39.38 37.49 -12.98
C TRP A 195 39.78 37.35 -14.43
N VAL A 196 39.85 36.10 -14.90
CA VAL A 196 39.93 35.74 -16.31
C VAL A 196 38.64 35.01 -16.69
N HIS A 197 37.77 35.72 -17.41
CA HIS A 197 36.55 35.14 -17.99
C HIS A 197 36.89 34.68 -19.40
N SER A 198 36.67 33.41 -19.75
CA SER A 198 37.00 32.86 -21.07
C SER A 198 36.16 31.60 -21.37
N SER A 199 36.57 30.82 -22.36
CA SER A 199 35.98 29.51 -22.70
C SER A 199 37.03 28.49 -23.08
N ILE A 200 36.72 27.21 -22.90
CA ILE A 200 37.40 26.11 -23.59
C ILE A 200 36.60 25.87 -24.87
N ASP A 201 37.15 26.32 -26.00
CA ASP A 201 36.55 26.09 -27.31
C ASP A 201 37.05 24.74 -27.84
N VAL A 202 36.14 23.91 -28.35
CA VAL A 202 36.48 22.60 -28.94
C VAL A 202 35.78 22.39 -30.28
N ASN A 203 36.47 21.69 -31.19
CA ASN A 203 35.88 21.05 -32.37
C ASN A 203 36.22 19.56 -32.29
N ILE A 204 35.23 18.72 -31.96
CA ILE A 204 35.43 17.30 -31.69
C ILE A 204 34.20 16.48 -32.12
N GLY A 205 34.41 15.40 -32.89
CA GLY A 205 33.33 14.49 -33.32
C GLY A 205 32.21 15.15 -34.14
N GLY A 206 32.46 16.30 -34.76
CA GLY A 206 31.46 17.11 -35.48
C GLY A 206 30.73 18.16 -34.63
N ILE A 207 31.03 18.26 -33.33
CA ILE A 207 30.54 19.33 -32.44
C ILE A 207 31.61 20.43 -32.36
N GLU A 208 31.22 21.67 -32.69
CA GLU A 208 32.01 22.89 -32.44
C GLU A 208 31.25 23.81 -31.48
N ASP A 209 31.74 23.94 -30.23
CA ASP A 209 31.10 24.70 -29.15
C ASP A 209 32.14 25.26 -28.15
N SER A 210 31.71 26.24 -27.36
CA SER A 210 32.54 27.01 -26.42
C SER A 210 32.04 26.83 -24.98
N PHE A 211 32.81 26.16 -24.13
CA PHE A 211 32.46 25.90 -22.73
C PHE A 211 33.00 27.03 -21.83
N PRO A 212 32.19 28.01 -21.40
CA PRO A 212 32.64 29.13 -20.60
C PRO A 212 33.21 28.70 -19.24
N PHE A 213 34.26 29.39 -18.82
CA PHE A 213 34.81 29.28 -17.48
C PHE A 213 35.19 30.66 -16.94
N ASP A 214 35.26 30.74 -15.62
CA ASP A 214 35.77 31.88 -14.88
C ASP A 214 36.92 31.39 -14.00
N GLN A 215 38.09 32.03 -14.06
CA GLN A 215 39.19 31.78 -13.13
C GLN A 215 39.37 33.00 -12.21
N GLU A 216 39.40 32.74 -10.91
CA GLU A 216 39.76 33.73 -9.88
C GLU A 216 41.25 33.60 -9.54
N GLU A 217 41.95 34.73 -9.59
CA GLU A 217 43.24 34.92 -8.94
C GLU A 217 43.00 35.40 -7.51
N THR A 218 43.42 34.54 -6.59
CA THR A 218 43.26 34.68 -5.14
C THR A 218 44.20 35.75 -4.60
N GLU A 219 44.50 35.78 -3.29
CA GLU A 219 45.49 36.72 -2.76
C GLU A 219 46.72 35.95 -2.29
N ASP A 220 47.85 36.26 -2.92
CA ASP A 220 49.19 35.81 -2.60
C ASP A 220 49.47 35.93 -1.07
N ASP A 221 49.44 34.82 -0.34
CA ASP A 221 49.83 34.79 1.07
C ASP A 221 51.36 34.92 1.15
N THR A 222 51.83 36.12 1.49
CA THR A 222 53.26 36.40 1.77
C THR A 222 53.56 36.47 3.27
N ASP A 223 52.53 36.77 4.07
CA ASP A 223 52.56 36.81 5.53
C ASP A 223 52.20 35.45 6.16
N THR A 224 52.42 35.27 7.46
CA THR A 224 52.02 34.01 8.13
C THR A 224 50.49 33.90 8.20
N THR A 225 49.90 32.90 7.55
CA THR A 225 48.44 32.68 7.48
C THR A 225 48.01 31.38 8.16
N ALA A 226 46.80 31.35 8.71
CA ALA A 226 46.14 30.15 9.23
C ALA A 226 44.92 29.78 8.39
N ALA A 227 44.74 28.47 8.15
CA ALA A 227 43.61 27.92 7.40
C ALA A 227 42.85 26.84 8.19
N LEU A 228 41.57 26.63 7.88
CA LEU A 228 40.73 25.55 8.43
C LEU A 228 41.36 24.17 8.16
N SER A 229 41.43 23.33 9.19
CA SER A 229 41.96 21.96 9.09
C SER A 229 41.51 21.11 10.27
N ASP A 230 40.84 19.99 10.01
CA ASP A 230 40.41 19.03 11.05
C ASP A 230 41.56 18.17 11.60
N GLU A 231 42.72 18.15 10.92
CA GLU A 231 43.95 17.55 11.43
C GLU A 231 44.92 18.58 12.05
N GLY A 232 44.47 19.82 12.22
CA GLY A 232 45.34 20.97 12.50
C GLY A 232 46.17 20.86 13.78
N ALA A 233 47.29 21.57 13.82
CA ALA A 233 48.15 21.67 15.01
C ALA A 233 47.81 22.83 15.97
N TYR A 234 46.93 23.75 15.56
CA TYR A 234 46.64 25.00 16.26
C TYR A 234 45.15 25.19 16.56
N MET A 235 44.84 25.95 17.63
CA MET A 235 43.49 26.49 17.88
C MET A 235 43.51 28.01 17.95
N LEU A 236 42.46 28.62 17.41
CA LEU A 236 42.16 30.05 17.53
C LEU A 236 42.00 30.43 19.01
N ALA A 237 42.65 31.51 19.47
CA ALA A 237 42.58 31.98 20.87
C ALA A 237 41.97 33.37 21.00
N SER A 238 42.44 34.36 20.24
CA SER A 238 41.93 35.74 20.27
C SER A 238 42.23 36.48 18.96
N ARG A 239 41.51 37.57 18.66
CA ARG A 239 41.93 38.50 17.60
C ARG A 239 43.24 39.19 18.00
N ALA A 240 44.06 39.54 17.02
CA ALA A 240 45.32 40.24 17.19
C ALA A 240 45.28 41.62 16.52
N ASN A 241 46.14 42.53 16.97
CA ASN A 241 46.34 43.85 16.34
C ASN A 241 47.57 43.86 15.39
N GLY A 242 48.15 42.68 15.13
CA GLY A 242 49.36 42.49 14.32
C GLY A 242 50.31 41.42 14.92
N PRO A 243 51.40 41.07 14.21
CA PRO A 243 52.26 39.90 14.52
C PRO A 243 52.84 39.84 15.94
N SER A 244 53.10 41.00 16.55
CA SER A 244 53.75 41.13 17.87
C SER A 244 52.77 41.28 19.05
N SER A 245 51.46 41.21 18.81
CA SER A 245 50.43 41.54 19.82
C SER A 245 49.89 40.35 20.63
N CYS A 246 50.42 39.15 20.42
CA CYS A 246 49.84 37.92 20.96
C CYS A 246 50.29 37.57 22.40
N PRO A 247 49.38 37.04 23.25
CA PRO A 247 49.68 36.72 24.63
C PRO A 247 50.50 35.44 24.76
N ALA A 248 51.31 35.32 25.81
CA ALA A 248 52.23 34.19 26.01
C ALA A 248 51.58 32.79 26.06
N HIS A 249 50.27 32.68 26.28
CA HIS A 249 49.53 31.41 26.25
C HIS A 249 48.97 31.03 24.86
N ALA A 250 49.09 31.92 23.88
CA ALA A 250 48.73 31.74 22.48
C ALA A 250 49.63 32.64 21.60
N PRO A 251 50.96 32.40 21.59
CA PRO A 251 51.94 33.37 21.09
C PRO A 251 52.07 33.40 19.56
N TYR A 252 51.41 32.48 18.86
CA TYR A 252 51.55 32.29 17.41
C TYR A 252 50.58 33.23 16.69
N ALA A 253 51.09 34.18 15.92
CA ALA A 253 50.28 35.18 15.22
C ALA A 253 50.15 34.81 13.74
N ALA A 254 48.92 34.78 13.22
CA ALA A 254 48.67 34.54 11.80
C ALA A 254 47.50 35.38 11.28
N LEU A 255 47.50 35.69 9.99
CA LEU A 255 46.33 36.15 9.26
C LEU A 255 45.26 35.06 9.24
N ASN A 256 43.99 35.47 9.28
CA ASN A 256 42.85 34.59 9.16
C ASN A 256 41.98 35.05 7.99
N ARG A 257 42.16 34.44 6.82
CA ARG A 257 41.44 34.85 5.59
C ARG A 257 39.91 34.68 5.73
N ASP A 258 39.45 33.70 6.52
CA ASP A 258 38.04 33.55 6.96
C ASP A 258 37.42 34.86 7.52
N ALA A 259 38.25 35.72 8.11
CA ALA A 259 37.85 36.95 8.80
C ALA A 259 38.09 38.23 7.96
N GLY A 260 38.52 38.09 6.71
CA GLY A 260 38.83 39.19 5.78
C GLY A 260 40.32 39.54 5.66
N PRO A 261 40.70 40.31 4.63
CA PRO A 261 42.09 40.62 4.31
C PRO A 261 42.77 41.43 5.43
N GLY A 262 44.05 41.10 5.70
CA GLY A 262 44.86 41.78 6.73
C GLY A 262 44.44 41.55 8.18
N VAL A 263 43.47 40.67 8.47
CA VAL A 263 42.99 40.43 9.84
C VAL A 263 43.81 39.37 10.57
N TRP A 264 44.63 39.83 11.51
CA TRP A 264 45.45 38.96 12.37
C TRP A 264 44.67 38.35 13.55
N TYR A 265 45.05 37.13 13.91
CA TYR A 265 44.61 36.39 15.09
C TYR A 265 45.80 35.73 15.80
N CYS A 266 45.58 35.43 17.09
CA CYS A 266 46.50 34.69 17.94
C CYS A 266 46.02 33.25 18.10
N TYR A 267 46.96 32.32 18.03
CA TYR A 267 46.73 30.89 18.04
C TYR A 267 47.54 30.21 19.13
N ARG A 268 47.00 29.12 19.67
CA ARG A 268 47.70 28.22 20.59
C ARG A 268 48.04 26.92 19.87
N HIS A 269 49.33 26.59 19.79
CA HIS A 269 49.77 25.25 19.40
C HIS A 269 49.28 24.22 20.42
N VAL A 270 48.76 23.10 19.92
CA VAL A 270 48.21 22.00 20.73
C VAL A 270 48.70 20.63 20.26
N GLY A 271 49.55 20.60 19.22
CA GLY A 271 50.03 19.41 18.54
C GLY A 271 49.11 18.99 17.40
N LYS A 272 49.69 18.44 16.32
CA LYS A 272 48.95 17.92 15.15
C LYS A 272 47.81 16.96 15.54
N ARG A 273 46.67 17.05 14.84
CA ARG A 273 45.39 16.36 15.11
C ARG A 273 44.76 16.67 16.47
N ARG A 274 45.00 17.87 17.00
CA ARG A 274 44.38 18.36 18.26
C ARG A 274 43.90 19.81 18.18
N GLY A 275 44.20 20.48 17.08
CA GLY A 275 43.70 21.79 16.72
C GLY A 275 42.62 21.72 15.63
N ASN A 276 42.14 22.88 15.21
CA ASN A 276 41.19 23.06 14.12
C ASN A 276 41.70 24.05 13.06
N ARG A 277 43.02 24.30 13.08
CA ARG A 277 43.75 25.20 12.19
C ARG A 277 45.16 24.67 11.95
N ASP A 278 45.61 24.83 10.72
CA ASP A 278 47.03 24.73 10.35
C ASP A 278 47.58 26.14 10.07
N ILE A 279 48.89 26.33 10.30
CA ILE A 279 49.59 27.60 10.07
C ILE A 279 50.68 27.42 9.02
N TYR A 280 50.73 28.38 8.11
CA TYR A 280 51.61 28.45 6.95
C TYR A 280 52.56 29.63 7.13
N THR A 281 53.88 29.39 7.16
CA THR A 281 54.86 30.40 7.59
C THR A 281 56.28 30.15 7.08
N ASN A 282 56.95 31.24 6.73
CA ASN A 282 58.37 31.24 6.38
C ASN A 282 59.29 31.12 7.63
N ASN A 283 58.73 31.15 8.85
CA ASN A 283 59.47 31.05 10.10
C ASN A 283 59.22 29.72 10.84
N LEU A 284 59.47 28.61 10.15
CA LEU A 284 59.28 27.24 10.67
C LEU A 284 59.97 26.99 12.03
N ALA A 285 61.06 27.70 12.32
CA ALA A 285 61.76 27.60 13.61
C ALA A 285 60.99 28.21 14.80
N ALA A 286 60.05 29.13 14.54
CA ALA A 286 59.21 29.76 15.57
C ALA A 286 57.79 29.17 15.64
N TYR A 287 57.39 28.31 14.70
CA TYR A 287 56.04 27.76 14.57
C TYR A 287 56.09 26.22 14.49
N PRO A 288 55.96 25.51 15.63
CA PRO A 288 56.02 24.05 15.67
C PRO A 288 54.79 23.41 15.00
N ASP A 289 55.00 22.33 14.26
CA ASP A 289 53.98 21.68 13.42
C ASP A 289 53.32 22.61 12.37
N ALA A 290 54.03 23.65 11.88
CA ALA A 290 53.59 24.41 10.71
C ALA A 290 53.40 23.50 9.48
N ALA A 291 52.36 23.75 8.68
CA ALA A 291 51.94 22.88 7.58
C ALA A 291 52.67 23.14 6.26
N GLY A 292 53.20 24.34 6.06
CA GLY A 292 53.93 24.75 4.85
C GLY A 292 54.42 26.19 4.96
N THR A 293 54.88 26.76 3.84
CA THR A 293 55.12 28.20 3.68
C THR A 293 53.81 28.93 3.32
N PRO A 294 53.72 30.27 3.47
CA PRO A 294 52.49 31.05 3.26
C PRO A 294 51.76 30.78 1.94
N ASP A 295 52.49 30.73 0.83
CA ASP A 295 52.08 30.35 -0.52
C ASP A 295 51.48 28.93 -0.65
N GLN A 296 51.46 28.15 0.43
CA GLN A 296 50.89 26.79 0.46
C GLN A 296 49.58 26.74 1.25
N SER A 297 49.08 27.89 1.68
CA SER A 297 47.76 28.12 2.28
C SER A 297 46.64 27.80 1.28
N PRO A 298 45.61 27.02 1.68
CA PRO A 298 44.41 26.80 0.86
C PRO A 298 43.63 28.07 0.46
N ASN A 299 43.96 29.24 1.03
CA ASN A 299 43.34 30.51 0.70
C ASN A 299 44.07 31.29 -0.42
N SER A 300 45.24 30.79 -0.85
CA SER A 300 45.99 31.26 -2.04
C SER A 300 45.97 30.19 -3.12
N GLU A 301 44.88 29.43 -3.22
CA GLU A 301 44.72 28.41 -4.25
C GLU A 301 43.73 28.88 -5.31
N ASP A 302 44.27 29.32 -6.45
CA ASP A 302 43.52 29.80 -7.61
C ASP A 302 42.56 28.74 -8.16
N VAL A 303 41.32 29.17 -8.43
CA VAL A 303 40.22 28.29 -8.85
C VAL A 303 39.69 28.70 -10.21
N LEU A 304 39.74 27.78 -11.17
CA LEU A 304 39.01 27.83 -12.43
C LEU A 304 37.70 27.07 -12.28
N THR A 305 36.57 27.65 -12.70
CA THR A 305 35.23 27.03 -12.64
C THR A 305 34.56 27.04 -14.01
N ILE A 306 34.16 25.87 -14.52
CA ILE A 306 33.35 25.77 -15.75
C ILE A 306 31.88 26.08 -15.40
N SER A 307 31.29 27.06 -16.08
CA SER A 307 29.93 27.55 -15.76
C SER A 307 28.81 26.92 -16.61
N ARG A 308 29.14 26.35 -17.78
CA ARG A 308 28.23 25.50 -18.58
C ARG A 308 28.91 24.18 -18.92
N THR A 309 28.32 23.06 -18.52
CA THR A 309 28.84 21.71 -18.81
C THR A 309 28.19 21.04 -20.02
N THR A 310 26.96 21.43 -20.41
CA THR A 310 26.28 20.84 -21.58
C THR A 310 26.52 21.63 -22.88
N SER A 311 26.76 20.93 -23.99
CA SER A 311 26.83 21.56 -25.31
C SER A 311 25.46 21.97 -25.86
N THR A 312 25.41 23.10 -26.57
CA THR A 312 24.25 23.56 -27.35
C THR A 312 24.18 22.93 -28.75
N LYS A 313 25.16 22.08 -29.10
CA LYS A 313 25.28 21.42 -30.41
C LYS A 313 25.10 19.92 -30.26
N THR A 314 24.65 19.29 -31.33
CA THR A 314 24.40 17.85 -31.37
C THR A 314 25.02 17.21 -32.62
N VAL A 315 25.44 15.96 -32.46
CA VAL A 315 25.67 15.02 -33.55
C VAL A 315 24.48 14.05 -33.59
N MET A 316 24.01 13.72 -34.80
CA MET A 316 22.89 12.79 -34.99
C MET A 316 23.42 11.38 -35.24
N ILE A 317 23.00 10.40 -34.44
CA ILE A 317 23.33 8.98 -34.62
C ILE A 317 22.03 8.19 -34.56
N ASP A 318 21.74 7.41 -35.61
CA ASP A 318 20.50 6.62 -35.78
C ASP A 318 19.20 7.39 -35.50
N GLY A 319 19.19 8.69 -35.85
CA GLY A 319 18.05 9.59 -35.67
C GLY A 319 17.92 10.19 -34.26
N ILE A 320 18.84 9.89 -33.35
CA ILE A 320 18.88 10.43 -31.99
C ILE A 320 19.93 11.56 -31.91
N PRO A 321 19.63 12.70 -31.25
CA PRO A 321 20.63 13.73 -30.94
C PRO A 321 21.49 13.32 -29.74
N TYR A 322 22.81 13.41 -29.92
CA TYR A 322 23.80 13.30 -28.85
C TYR A 322 24.59 14.61 -28.77
N ARG A 323 24.86 15.09 -27.55
CA ARG A 323 25.70 16.28 -27.32
C ARG A 323 26.94 15.94 -26.52
N LEU A 324 27.94 16.81 -26.57
CA LEU A 324 29.07 16.75 -25.65
C LEU A 324 28.62 17.27 -24.26
N VAL A 325 28.98 16.54 -23.21
CA VAL A 325 28.75 16.94 -21.81
C VAL A 325 30.07 16.83 -21.08
N ILE A 326 30.56 17.93 -20.50
CA ILE A 326 31.73 17.92 -19.64
C ILE A 326 31.35 17.31 -18.29
N ALA A 327 32.06 16.26 -17.89
CA ALA A 327 31.96 15.70 -16.54
C ALA A 327 32.69 16.59 -15.54
N GLY A 328 33.88 17.07 -15.91
CA GLY A 328 34.72 17.95 -15.09
C GLY A 328 36.19 17.56 -15.15
N PHE A 329 36.95 18.07 -14.19
CA PHE A 329 38.37 17.84 -14.01
C PHE A 329 38.66 16.73 -13.00
N THR A 330 39.75 15.99 -13.21
CA THR A 330 40.50 15.35 -12.11
C THR A 330 41.90 15.96 -12.03
N PRO A 331 42.48 16.17 -10.83
CA PRO A 331 43.83 16.70 -10.71
C PRO A 331 44.88 15.71 -11.26
N SER A 332 45.96 16.25 -11.83
CA SER A 332 47.17 15.51 -12.21
C SER A 332 48.42 16.26 -11.71
N ALA A 333 49.48 15.52 -11.38
CA ALA A 333 50.69 16.05 -10.75
C ALA A 333 51.71 16.59 -11.76
N ASP A 334 51.70 16.05 -12.97
CA ASP A 334 52.68 16.26 -14.06
C ASP A 334 52.01 16.61 -15.40
N GLY A 335 50.69 16.42 -15.51
CA GLY A 335 49.92 16.64 -16.72
C GLY A 335 49.71 15.39 -17.58
N ASP A 336 50.21 14.23 -17.14
CA ASP A 336 49.79 12.94 -17.70
C ASP A 336 48.36 12.66 -17.25
N CYS A 337 47.52 12.28 -18.21
CA CYS A 337 46.08 12.09 -18.05
C CYS A 337 45.65 10.76 -18.68
N PRO A 338 44.97 9.86 -17.94
CA PRO A 338 44.42 8.64 -18.51
C PRO A 338 43.27 8.92 -19.49
N GLU A 339 42.97 7.97 -20.36
CA GLU A 339 41.92 8.11 -21.39
C GLU A 339 40.50 8.24 -20.79
N THR A 340 40.30 7.75 -19.56
CA THR A 340 39.06 7.79 -18.78
C THR A 340 39.36 8.23 -17.34
N PRO A 341 38.39 8.74 -16.56
CA PRO A 341 38.60 9.06 -15.15
C PRO A 341 39.15 7.85 -14.36
N PRO A 342 40.01 8.05 -13.34
CA PRO A 342 40.45 6.99 -12.45
C PRO A 342 39.30 6.35 -11.68
N GLU A 343 39.40 5.05 -11.37
CA GLU A 343 38.38 4.32 -10.62
C GLU A 343 38.13 4.96 -9.24
N GLY A 344 36.87 5.26 -8.93
CA GLY A 344 36.46 5.92 -7.69
C GLY A 344 36.70 7.43 -7.63
N VAL A 345 37.09 8.08 -8.73
CA VAL A 345 37.30 9.55 -8.77
C VAL A 345 36.23 10.22 -9.64
N THR A 346 35.28 10.90 -9.00
CA THR A 346 34.30 11.77 -9.67
C THR A 346 34.98 13.04 -10.20
N PRO A 347 34.89 13.36 -11.50
CA PRO A 347 35.35 14.66 -12.01
C PRO A 347 34.46 15.81 -11.53
N VAL A 348 35.04 16.99 -11.28
CA VAL A 348 34.32 18.17 -10.75
C VAL A 348 34.43 19.38 -11.67
N SER A 349 33.46 20.30 -11.65
CA SER A 349 33.46 21.49 -12.53
C SER A 349 34.54 22.53 -12.21
N THR A 350 35.24 22.36 -11.08
CA THR A 350 36.33 23.23 -10.62
C THR A 350 37.71 22.60 -10.85
N PHE A 351 38.70 23.43 -11.13
CA PHE A 351 40.12 23.07 -11.15
C PHE A 351 40.88 24.04 -10.26
N THR A 352 41.37 23.53 -9.14
CA THR A 352 42.13 24.28 -8.14
C THR A 352 43.63 24.09 -8.37
N SER A 353 44.39 25.17 -8.26
CA SER A 353 45.81 25.24 -8.57
C SER A 353 46.60 25.82 -7.39
N LYS A 354 47.84 25.35 -7.19
CA LYS A 354 48.70 25.77 -6.09
C LYS A 354 49.61 26.91 -6.55
N GLU A 355 49.86 27.88 -5.67
CA GLU A 355 50.81 28.96 -5.94
C GLU A 355 52.22 28.48 -6.31
N ASN A 356 52.90 29.36 -7.05
CA ASN A 356 54.29 29.25 -7.49
C ASN A 356 54.63 27.92 -8.21
N LYS A 357 53.64 27.31 -8.90
CA LYS A 357 53.69 25.96 -9.47
C LYS A 357 52.84 25.82 -10.73
N SER A 358 53.29 24.95 -11.64
CA SER A 358 52.40 24.33 -12.63
C SER A 358 51.49 23.31 -11.94
N SER A 359 50.18 23.51 -12.06
CA SER A 359 49.13 22.56 -11.68
C SER A 359 48.43 22.05 -12.95
N PHE A 360 47.89 20.82 -12.94
CA PHE A 360 47.23 20.21 -14.09
C PHE A 360 45.87 19.61 -13.75
N GLY A 361 44.90 19.76 -14.66
CA GLY A 361 43.55 19.20 -14.58
C GLY A 361 43.21 18.42 -15.85
N CYS A 362 42.98 17.12 -15.73
CA CYS A 362 42.51 16.27 -16.80
C CYS A 362 41.01 16.50 -17.00
N LEU A 363 40.61 17.08 -18.13
CA LEU A 363 39.22 17.43 -18.42
C LEU A 363 38.53 16.29 -19.17
N TYR A 364 37.48 15.74 -18.57
CA TYR A 364 36.70 14.64 -19.15
C TYR A 364 35.33 15.11 -19.64
N ALA A 365 34.87 14.49 -20.71
CA ALA A 365 33.54 14.67 -21.26
C ALA A 365 32.96 13.35 -21.77
N SER A 366 31.68 13.33 -22.13
CA SER A 366 31.01 12.19 -22.75
C SER A 366 30.11 12.66 -23.91
N PHE A 367 29.91 11.81 -24.91
CA PHE A 367 28.83 12.02 -25.89
C PHE A 367 27.56 11.39 -25.35
N SER A 368 26.64 12.23 -24.86
CA SER A 368 25.49 11.81 -24.09
C SER A 368 24.16 12.15 -24.74
N GLN A 369 23.17 11.30 -24.49
CA GLN A 369 21.78 11.49 -24.87
C GLN A 369 21.07 12.40 -23.86
N GLU A 370 20.05 13.13 -24.30
CA GLU A 370 19.06 13.73 -23.40
C GLU A 370 17.79 12.86 -23.43
N ARG A 371 17.32 12.41 -22.27
CA ARG A 371 16.01 11.74 -22.12
C ARG A 371 15.04 12.64 -21.38
N TYR A 372 13.75 12.44 -21.63
CA TYR A 372 12.68 13.31 -21.14
C TYR A 372 11.73 12.55 -20.23
N ILE A 373 11.68 12.89 -18.95
CA ILE A 373 10.78 12.28 -17.97
C ILE A 373 9.57 13.19 -17.71
N ARG A 374 8.38 12.59 -17.67
CA ARG A 374 7.18 13.19 -17.06
C ARG A 374 6.49 12.22 -16.11
N ILE A 375 5.73 12.80 -15.19
CA ILE A 375 4.89 12.07 -14.24
C ILE A 375 3.47 11.99 -14.81
N ALA A 376 2.89 10.79 -14.81
CA ALA A 376 1.45 10.58 -14.93
C ALA A 376 0.90 10.20 -13.55
N LYS A 377 -0.30 10.69 -13.22
CA LYS A 377 -0.91 10.49 -11.90
C LYS A 377 -2.31 9.95 -12.03
N THR A 378 -2.51 8.74 -11.50
CA THR A 378 -3.77 7.99 -11.50
C THR A 378 -4.24 7.77 -10.07
N VAL A 379 -5.55 7.90 -9.82
CA VAL A 379 -6.19 7.52 -8.56
C VAL A 379 -7.15 6.35 -8.77
N THR A 380 -7.21 5.43 -7.83
CA THR A 380 -8.23 4.35 -7.78
C THR A 380 -9.06 4.47 -6.51
N ALA A 381 -10.37 4.26 -6.64
CA ALA A 381 -11.26 4.16 -5.50
C ALA A 381 -11.29 2.71 -4.99
N GLU A 382 -11.61 2.54 -3.71
CA GLU A 382 -12.16 1.29 -3.23
C GLU A 382 -13.50 0.99 -3.93
N SER A 383 -13.81 -0.28 -4.19
CA SER A 383 -15.08 -0.69 -4.79
C SER A 383 -16.26 -0.30 -3.89
N GLU A 384 -17.29 0.30 -4.51
CA GLU A 384 -18.36 1.06 -3.84
C GLU A 384 -17.84 2.34 -3.16
N ALA A 385 -18.27 3.47 -3.72
CA ALA A 385 -17.46 4.68 -3.74
C ALA A 385 -17.42 5.45 -2.42
N ILE A 386 -16.20 5.70 -1.93
CA ILE A 386 -15.93 6.78 -0.99
C ILE A 386 -16.12 8.10 -1.75
N GLY A 387 -17.32 8.70 -1.63
CA GLY A 387 -17.62 9.99 -2.26
C GLY A 387 -16.75 11.11 -1.69
N GLY A 388 -16.03 11.83 -2.55
CA GLY A 388 -15.18 12.94 -2.12
C GLY A 388 -14.46 13.64 -3.28
N THR A 389 -13.95 14.83 -3.01
CA THR A 389 -13.10 15.57 -3.96
C THR A 389 -11.71 14.95 -3.99
N ILE A 390 -11.26 14.52 -5.17
CA ILE A 390 -9.88 14.06 -5.39
C ILE A 390 -8.92 15.24 -5.11
N PRO A 391 -7.94 15.10 -4.21
CA PRO A 391 -7.00 16.18 -3.90
C PRO A 391 -5.92 16.31 -4.98
N SER A 392 -5.20 17.44 -4.98
CA SER A 392 -3.97 17.58 -5.76
C SER A 392 -2.80 16.88 -5.05
N PHE A 393 -2.07 16.04 -5.76
CA PHE A 393 -0.86 15.36 -5.29
C PHE A 393 0.38 16.14 -5.71
N ASN A 394 1.33 16.33 -4.80
CA ASN A 394 2.60 16.99 -5.09
C ASN A 394 3.65 15.92 -5.44
N PHE A 395 4.76 16.33 -6.07
CA PHE A 395 5.92 15.47 -6.30
C PHE A 395 7.19 16.19 -5.83
N THR A 396 8.28 15.47 -5.73
CA THR A 396 9.61 16.07 -5.52
C THR A 396 10.67 15.20 -6.17
N THR A 397 11.83 15.79 -6.39
CA THR A 397 13.02 15.08 -6.83
C THR A 397 14.15 15.30 -5.84
N LEU A 398 14.87 14.24 -5.51
CA LEU A 398 16.01 14.24 -4.59
C LEU A 398 17.25 13.78 -5.34
N GLY A 399 18.35 14.53 -5.24
CA GLY A 399 19.64 14.08 -5.74
C GLY A 399 20.25 13.00 -4.85
N ILE A 400 21.01 12.10 -5.46
CA ILE A 400 21.79 11.07 -4.75
C ILE A 400 23.23 11.56 -4.63
N GLY A 401 23.84 11.38 -3.44
CA GLY A 401 25.24 11.75 -3.19
C GLY A 401 25.49 13.26 -3.39
N ASP A 402 26.49 13.57 -4.22
CA ASP A 402 26.91 14.90 -4.64
C ASP A 402 26.32 15.34 -6.00
N PHE A 403 25.21 14.71 -6.45
CA PHE A 403 24.56 15.05 -7.72
C PHE A 403 24.21 16.55 -7.84
N VAL A 404 24.73 17.15 -8.92
CA VAL A 404 24.40 18.49 -9.41
C VAL A 404 23.76 18.36 -10.80
N SER A 405 22.70 19.12 -11.07
CA SER A 405 22.03 19.12 -12.38
C SER A 405 22.96 19.58 -13.51
N PRO A 406 22.82 19.06 -14.74
CA PRO A 406 23.59 19.53 -15.90
C PRO A 406 23.34 21.01 -16.15
N THR A 407 24.40 21.82 -16.29
CA THR A 407 24.25 23.26 -16.51
C THR A 407 24.11 23.59 -18.00
N GLY A 408 23.10 24.40 -18.32
CA GLY A 408 22.69 24.77 -19.67
C GLY A 408 21.18 24.58 -19.89
N GLU A 409 20.72 24.69 -21.13
CA GLU A 409 19.32 24.50 -21.51
C GLU A 409 19.09 23.09 -22.10
N PRO A 410 17.89 22.49 -21.89
CA PRO A 410 17.44 21.30 -22.61
C PRO A 410 17.49 21.44 -24.13
N LEU A 411 17.51 20.32 -24.84
CA LEU A 411 17.42 20.32 -26.31
C LEU A 411 15.98 20.63 -26.76
N ALA A 412 15.87 21.61 -27.67
CA ALA A 412 14.60 21.96 -28.30
C ALA A 412 14.02 20.77 -29.09
N THR A 413 12.96 20.17 -28.55
CA THR A 413 12.32 18.94 -29.03
C THR A 413 10.81 19.00 -28.82
N ASP A 414 10.05 18.09 -29.45
CA ASP A 414 8.59 18.01 -29.31
C ASP A 414 8.14 17.82 -27.85
N GLN A 415 9.00 17.26 -26.99
CA GLN A 415 8.75 17.10 -25.56
C GLN A 415 8.71 18.44 -24.80
N ASN A 416 9.35 19.49 -25.33
CA ASN A 416 9.39 20.84 -24.75
C ASN A 416 9.69 20.84 -23.24
N ALA A 417 10.80 20.21 -22.85
CA ALA A 417 11.19 20.09 -21.44
C ALA A 417 11.51 21.46 -20.83
N SER A 418 11.01 21.71 -19.61
CA SER A 418 11.07 23.03 -18.97
C SER A 418 12.39 23.35 -18.25
N GLY A 419 13.39 22.47 -18.37
CA GLY A 419 14.64 22.48 -17.62
C GLY A 419 15.19 21.07 -17.43
N PHE A 420 16.40 20.97 -16.87
CA PHE A 420 16.91 19.70 -16.37
C PHE A 420 16.22 19.29 -15.07
N VAL A 421 16.28 17.99 -14.76
CA VAL A 421 15.91 17.45 -13.46
C VAL A 421 16.96 17.88 -12.42
N ASP A 422 16.49 18.50 -11.35
CA ASP A 422 17.28 18.99 -10.22
C ASP A 422 16.52 18.76 -8.90
N TRP A 423 17.12 19.13 -7.77
CA TRP A 423 16.48 19.12 -6.46
C TRP A 423 15.15 19.87 -6.45
N SER A 424 14.13 19.24 -5.87
CA SER A 424 12.73 19.72 -5.84
C SER A 424 12.01 19.78 -7.20
N SER A 425 12.58 19.24 -8.28
CA SER A 425 11.86 19.11 -9.54
C SER A 425 10.49 18.44 -9.37
N PHE A 426 9.51 18.94 -10.14
CA PHE A 426 8.07 18.65 -10.06
C PHE A 426 7.29 19.17 -8.83
N SER A 427 7.91 19.89 -7.87
CA SER A 427 7.20 20.38 -6.66
C SER A 427 6.13 21.44 -6.94
N ASP A 428 6.38 22.32 -7.90
CA ASP A 428 5.56 23.51 -8.14
C ASP A 428 4.33 23.24 -9.04
N THR A 429 4.22 22.03 -9.59
CA THR A 429 3.13 21.59 -10.47
C THR A 429 2.35 20.40 -9.90
N PRO A 430 1.46 20.60 -8.91
CA PRO A 430 0.65 19.52 -8.34
C PRO A 430 -0.32 18.93 -9.37
N LEU A 431 -0.41 17.60 -9.39
CA LEU A 431 -1.29 16.88 -10.29
C LEU A 431 -2.61 16.54 -9.59
N THR A 432 -3.73 16.97 -10.19
CA THR A 432 -5.09 16.71 -9.68
C THR A 432 -5.85 15.84 -10.68
N PRO A 433 -5.97 14.52 -10.47
CA PRO A 433 -6.73 13.65 -11.35
C PRO A 433 -8.20 14.08 -11.47
N THR A 434 -8.75 13.96 -12.67
CA THR A 434 -10.11 14.42 -12.98
C THR A 434 -11.20 13.40 -12.64
N GLY A 435 -10.80 12.17 -12.31
CA GLY A 435 -11.67 11.05 -11.96
C GLY A 435 -10.86 9.84 -11.49
N TYR A 436 -11.56 8.74 -11.21
CA TYR A 436 -10.93 7.45 -10.84
C TYR A 436 -10.66 6.57 -12.07
N GLY A 437 -9.56 5.83 -12.03
CA GLY A 437 -9.12 4.98 -13.13
C GLY A 437 -8.35 5.73 -14.23
N LYS A 438 -7.98 5.01 -15.30
CA LYS A 438 -7.08 5.50 -16.36
C LYS A 438 -7.64 6.69 -17.16
N ASP A 439 -8.96 6.84 -17.21
CA ASP A 439 -9.62 7.98 -17.88
C ASP A 439 -9.53 9.29 -17.07
N GLY A 440 -9.22 9.19 -15.77
CA GLY A 440 -8.99 10.33 -14.87
C GLY A 440 -7.52 10.75 -14.74
N THR A 441 -6.60 10.04 -15.39
CA THR A 441 -5.15 10.25 -15.30
C THR A 441 -4.73 11.60 -15.86
N VAL A 442 -3.88 12.32 -15.12
CA VAL A 442 -3.31 13.61 -15.53
C VAL A 442 -1.79 13.55 -15.59
N THR A 443 -1.14 14.40 -16.39
CA THR A 443 0.32 14.39 -16.58
C THR A 443 0.98 15.72 -16.28
N SER A 444 2.21 15.71 -15.78
CA SER A 444 3.09 16.88 -15.75
C SER A 444 3.58 17.25 -17.16
N GLY A 445 4.25 18.40 -17.27
CA GLY A 445 5.20 18.64 -18.37
C GLY A 445 6.42 17.71 -18.28
N TYR A 446 7.26 17.73 -19.31
CA TYR A 446 8.53 16.99 -19.31
C TYR A 446 9.65 17.79 -18.64
N GLN A 447 10.62 17.07 -18.08
CA GLN A 447 11.95 17.58 -17.74
C GLN A 447 13.04 16.71 -18.37
N ALA A 448 14.20 17.29 -18.61
CA ALA A 448 15.34 16.63 -19.25
C ALA A 448 16.29 16.00 -18.22
N PHE A 449 16.89 14.87 -18.54
CA PHE A 449 18.01 14.31 -17.77
C PHE A 449 19.01 13.60 -18.69
N ILE A 450 20.18 13.26 -18.13
CA ILE A 450 21.30 12.69 -18.89
C ILE A 450 21.63 11.31 -18.30
N PRO A 451 21.23 10.20 -18.97
CA PRO A 451 21.58 8.84 -18.60
C PRO A 451 23.06 8.67 -18.23
N GLY A 452 23.34 8.02 -17.09
CA GLY A 452 24.70 7.79 -16.59
C GLY A 452 25.40 9.00 -15.95
N TYR A 453 24.79 10.19 -15.98
CA TYR A 453 25.27 11.39 -15.28
C TYR A 453 24.28 11.87 -14.20
N SER A 454 22.97 11.80 -14.49
CA SER A 454 21.94 12.23 -13.55
C SER A 454 21.56 11.12 -12.57
N GLN A 455 21.78 11.34 -11.26
CA GLN A 455 21.48 10.39 -10.18
C GLN A 455 20.44 10.99 -9.23
N PHE A 456 19.18 10.56 -9.34
CA PHE A 456 18.07 11.15 -8.59
C PHE A 456 16.91 10.18 -8.38
N VAL A 457 16.13 10.44 -7.32
CA VAL A 457 14.86 9.78 -7.01
C VAL A 457 13.69 10.73 -7.24
N ILE A 458 12.71 10.35 -8.06
CA ILE A 458 11.40 11.03 -8.13
C ILE A 458 10.43 10.36 -7.15
N ALA A 459 9.89 11.14 -6.22
CA ALA A 459 8.96 10.65 -5.19
C ALA A 459 7.66 11.47 -5.15
N GLU A 460 6.56 10.81 -4.78
CA GLU A 460 5.28 11.49 -4.52
C GLU A 460 5.25 12.08 -3.12
N THR A 461 4.74 13.30 -2.98
CA THR A 461 4.68 14.01 -1.70
C THR A 461 3.24 14.44 -1.40
N GLY A 462 2.90 14.43 -0.11
CA GLY A 462 1.51 14.26 0.32
C GLY A 462 0.45 15.20 -0.28
N PRO A 463 -0.78 14.69 -0.51
CA PRO A 463 -1.86 15.45 -1.11
C PRO A 463 -2.21 16.71 -0.32
N ARG A 464 -2.63 17.76 -1.04
CA ARG A 464 -3.15 18.99 -0.45
C ARG A 464 -4.56 18.77 0.09
N ILE A 465 -4.65 18.15 1.25
CA ILE A 465 -5.91 17.85 1.95
C ILE A 465 -6.51 19.15 2.51
N PRO A 466 -7.78 19.50 2.19
CA PRO A 466 -8.44 20.69 2.70
C PRO A 466 -8.42 20.77 4.23
N GLY A 467 -8.09 21.94 4.78
CA GLY A 467 -8.00 22.18 6.23
C GLY A 467 -6.73 21.64 6.91
N ARG A 468 -5.90 20.83 6.23
CA ARG A 468 -4.57 20.45 6.71
C ARG A 468 -3.50 21.37 6.14
N ARG A 469 -2.41 21.58 6.89
CA ARG A 469 -1.17 22.13 6.31
C ARG A 469 -0.50 21.05 5.46
N PRO A 470 0.24 21.41 4.39
CA PRO A 470 1.20 20.50 3.78
C PRO A 470 2.20 19.97 4.81
N LEU A 471 2.60 18.72 4.63
CA LEU A 471 3.76 18.15 5.31
C LEU A 471 5.04 18.78 4.73
N ARG A 472 6.09 18.83 5.53
CA ARG A 472 7.43 19.31 5.14
C ARG A 472 8.38 18.14 4.98
N PHE A 473 9.41 18.32 4.16
CA PHE A 473 10.48 17.32 4.03
C PHE A 473 11.09 17.00 5.40
N GLY A 474 11.30 15.70 5.67
CA GLY A 474 11.74 15.19 6.98
C GLY A 474 10.64 15.00 8.03
N GLU A 475 9.38 15.39 7.77
CA GLU A 475 8.27 15.07 8.68
C GLU A 475 7.77 13.62 8.48
N PRO A 476 7.42 12.87 9.54
CA PRO A 476 6.87 11.53 9.41
C PRO A 476 5.63 11.49 8.53
N GLY A 477 5.59 10.53 7.58
CA GLY A 477 4.50 10.40 6.61
C GLY A 477 4.56 11.39 5.44
N TYR A 478 5.65 12.15 5.23
CA TYR A 478 5.80 13.03 4.06
C TYR A 478 5.59 12.27 2.73
N PHE A 479 6.14 11.06 2.62
CA PHE A 479 5.97 10.10 1.51
C PHE A 479 4.81 9.09 1.72
N GLY A 480 3.96 9.31 2.72
CA GLY A 480 2.72 8.57 2.95
C GLY A 480 2.84 7.38 3.92
N PRO A 481 1.76 6.58 4.05
CA PRO A 481 0.41 6.84 3.50
C PRO A 481 -0.29 8.00 4.23
N TRP A 482 -1.25 8.65 3.56
CA TRP A 482 -1.79 9.95 3.99
C TRP A 482 -3.26 9.86 4.42
N LYS A 483 -3.53 9.96 5.73
CA LYS A 483 -4.89 10.04 6.29
C LYS A 483 -5.63 11.30 5.82
N ILE A 484 -6.91 11.15 5.47
CA ILE A 484 -7.78 12.25 5.04
C ILE A 484 -8.20 13.14 6.24
N SER A 485 -8.48 12.54 7.39
CA SER A 485 -8.86 13.20 8.64
C SER A 485 -8.20 12.53 9.86
N ASP A 486 -8.37 13.12 11.04
CA ASP A 486 -7.86 12.53 12.31
C ASP A 486 -8.85 11.55 12.95
N ASP A 487 -9.94 11.20 12.24
CA ASP A 487 -10.89 10.21 12.70
C ASP A 487 -10.22 8.81 12.82
N PRO A 488 -10.52 8.01 13.86
CA PRO A 488 -10.02 6.65 14.00
C PRO A 488 -10.22 5.78 12.76
N ASN A 489 -11.38 5.91 12.09
CA ASN A 489 -11.77 5.19 10.89
C ASN A 489 -11.60 6.03 9.61
N SER A 490 -10.79 7.09 9.67
CA SER A 490 -10.49 7.91 8.49
C SER A 490 -9.84 7.08 7.39
N GLY A 491 -10.39 7.20 6.18
CA GLY A 491 -9.74 6.70 4.98
C GLY A 491 -8.39 7.39 4.72
N ARG A 492 -7.55 6.72 3.94
CA ARG A 492 -6.21 7.22 3.57
C ARG A 492 -5.96 7.07 2.08
N TRP A 493 -4.99 7.85 1.60
CA TRP A 493 -4.40 7.71 0.28
C TRP A 493 -3.08 6.96 0.40
N GLU A 494 -2.90 5.87 -0.37
CA GLU A 494 -1.73 5.00 -0.30
C GLU A 494 -1.21 4.64 -1.70
N LEU A 495 0.10 4.80 -1.92
CA LEU A 495 0.77 4.55 -3.19
C LEU A 495 0.87 3.04 -3.42
N THR A 496 0.17 2.51 -4.42
CA THR A 496 0.05 1.06 -4.66
C THR A 496 0.81 0.58 -5.90
N ASP A 497 1.00 1.42 -6.91
CA ASP A 497 1.83 1.12 -8.09
C ASP A 497 2.61 2.35 -8.57
N ILE A 498 3.79 2.12 -9.15
CA ILE A 498 4.45 3.05 -10.06
C ILE A 498 5.01 2.23 -11.21
N SER A 499 4.58 2.54 -12.42
CA SER A 499 4.98 1.89 -13.67
C SER A 499 5.63 2.91 -14.62
N CYS A 500 6.90 2.72 -14.95
CA CYS A 500 7.67 3.61 -15.83
C CYS A 500 7.89 2.99 -17.20
N VAL A 501 7.35 3.62 -18.24
CA VAL A 501 7.47 3.15 -19.64
C VAL A 501 8.04 4.22 -20.55
N ASN A 502 8.79 3.79 -21.57
CA ASN A 502 9.32 4.67 -22.60
C ASN A 502 8.25 4.99 -23.67
N GLY A 503 8.57 5.87 -24.62
CA GLY A 503 7.64 6.34 -25.65
C GLY A 503 7.13 5.28 -26.65
N VAL A 504 7.66 4.06 -26.64
CA VAL A 504 7.10 2.91 -27.39
C VAL A 504 6.39 1.88 -26.49
N GLY A 505 6.34 2.11 -25.17
CA GLY A 505 5.64 1.26 -24.21
C GLY A 505 6.46 0.13 -23.59
N GLU A 506 7.77 0.09 -23.82
CA GLU A 506 8.70 -0.81 -23.11
C GLU A 506 8.92 -0.31 -21.67
N ALA A 507 9.16 -1.22 -20.72
CA ALA A 507 9.49 -0.87 -19.34
C ALA A 507 10.89 -0.26 -19.26
N VAL A 508 11.04 0.84 -18.50
CA VAL A 508 12.35 1.44 -18.22
C VAL A 508 13.00 0.72 -17.04
N ASN A 509 14.31 0.46 -17.14
CA ASN A 509 15.08 -0.10 -16.02
C ASN A 509 15.24 0.94 -14.90
N VAL A 510 14.39 0.86 -13.88
CA VAL A 510 14.38 1.71 -12.69
C VAL A 510 14.20 0.88 -11.42
N THR A 511 14.62 1.40 -10.27
CA THR A 511 14.44 0.73 -8.98
C THR A 511 13.58 1.55 -8.02
N ARG A 512 13.08 0.91 -6.95
CA ARG A 512 12.34 1.57 -5.88
C ARG A 512 13.29 1.99 -4.77
N ASP A 513 13.31 3.28 -4.47
CA ASP A 513 14.02 3.78 -3.29
C ASP A 513 13.29 3.35 -2.00
N PRO A 514 13.97 2.65 -1.05
CA PRO A 514 13.34 2.16 0.17
C PRO A 514 13.01 3.25 1.20
N VAL A 515 13.50 4.50 1.04
CA VAL A 515 13.26 5.59 2.00
C VAL A 515 11.99 6.38 1.66
N THR A 516 11.75 6.64 0.38
CA THR A 516 10.63 7.46 -0.14
C THR A 516 9.56 6.65 -0.84
N GLY A 517 9.83 5.39 -1.21
CA GLY A 517 8.96 4.60 -2.08
C GLY A 517 8.91 5.09 -3.54
N GLY A 518 9.69 6.12 -3.87
CA GLY A 518 9.84 6.69 -5.21
C GLY A 518 10.66 5.83 -6.16
N ILE A 519 11.02 6.42 -7.30
CA ILE A 519 11.74 5.77 -8.40
C ILE A 519 13.13 6.39 -8.56
N ASP A 520 14.17 5.57 -8.47
CA ASP A 520 15.56 5.93 -8.77
C ASP A 520 15.84 5.80 -10.28
N PHE A 521 16.45 6.84 -10.86
CA PHE A 521 16.79 6.95 -12.27
C PHE A 521 18.28 6.72 -12.58
N SER A 522 19.11 6.47 -11.58
CA SER A 522 20.58 6.40 -11.73
C SER A 522 21.05 5.34 -12.74
N ASP A 523 20.35 4.20 -12.80
CA ASP A 523 20.65 3.07 -13.72
C ASP A 523 19.87 3.13 -15.04
N VAL A 524 19.21 4.25 -15.37
CA VAL A 524 18.43 4.38 -16.62
C VAL A 524 19.39 4.57 -17.81
N PRO A 525 19.34 3.69 -18.84
CA PRO A 525 20.25 3.76 -19.97
C PRO A 525 19.85 4.85 -20.99
N PRO A 526 20.74 5.19 -21.94
CA PRO A 526 20.33 5.82 -23.20
C PRO A 526 19.29 4.96 -23.92
N ALA A 527 18.28 5.59 -24.52
CA ALA A 527 17.29 4.91 -25.36
C ALA A 527 17.91 4.46 -26.70
N LYS A 528 17.47 3.30 -27.21
CA LYS A 528 17.94 2.71 -28.47
C LYS A 528 17.32 3.30 -29.74
N THR A 529 16.17 3.99 -29.64
CA THR A 529 15.51 4.65 -30.77
C THR A 529 14.97 6.02 -30.34
N ALA A 530 14.82 6.95 -31.28
CA ALA A 530 14.26 8.27 -31.00
C ALA A 530 12.86 8.21 -30.35
N ALA A 531 12.04 7.23 -30.72
CA ALA A 531 10.71 7.02 -30.14
C ALA A 531 10.75 6.52 -28.68
N ALA A 532 11.85 5.90 -28.24
CA ALA A 532 12.06 5.43 -26.87
C ALA A 532 12.73 6.48 -25.96
N VAL A 533 13.12 7.65 -26.48
CA VAL A 533 13.77 8.72 -25.70
C VAL A 533 12.89 9.26 -24.55
N PRO A 534 11.60 9.64 -24.77
CA PRO A 534 10.74 10.08 -23.67
C PRO A 534 10.28 8.92 -22.77
N ILE A 535 10.03 9.24 -21.51
CA ILE A 535 9.58 8.34 -20.44
C ILE A 535 8.34 8.93 -19.78
N THR A 536 7.35 8.09 -19.46
CA THR A 536 6.22 8.44 -18.60
C THR A 536 6.17 7.46 -17.43
N CYS A 537 6.30 7.97 -16.20
CA CYS A 537 6.09 7.18 -14.98
C CYS A 537 4.68 7.43 -14.44
N ASN A 538 3.82 6.40 -14.47
CA ASN A 538 2.48 6.43 -13.91
C ASN A 538 2.51 6.06 -12.42
N PHE A 539 2.26 7.05 -11.56
CA PHE A 539 2.07 6.86 -10.12
C PHE A 539 0.59 6.58 -9.85
N THR A 540 0.27 5.37 -9.41
CA THR A 540 -1.10 4.94 -9.07
C THR A 540 -1.26 4.94 -7.55
N ILE A 541 -2.25 5.70 -7.06
CA ILE A 541 -2.58 5.78 -5.63
C ILE A 541 -4.01 5.31 -5.39
N GLN A 542 -4.21 4.50 -4.36
CA GLN A 542 -5.52 4.01 -3.97
C GLN A 542 -6.08 4.82 -2.79
N GLN A 543 -7.38 5.10 -2.83
CA GLN A 543 -8.14 5.51 -1.65
C GLN A 543 -8.62 4.24 -0.91
N GLN A 544 -8.24 4.13 0.36
CA GLN A 544 -8.53 2.96 1.21
C GLN A 544 -9.30 3.40 2.46
N ALA A 545 -10.31 2.63 2.89
CA ALA A 545 -11.05 2.90 4.13
C ALA A 545 -11.49 1.61 4.86
N PRO A 546 -11.76 1.67 6.17
CA PRO A 546 -12.55 0.64 6.83
C PRO A 546 -14.03 0.80 6.45
N LYS A 547 -14.74 -0.31 6.29
CA LYS A 547 -16.20 -0.33 6.10
C LYS A 547 -16.81 -1.25 7.13
N LEU A 548 -17.03 -0.73 8.33
CA LEU A 548 -17.61 -1.52 9.42
C LEU A 548 -19.13 -1.59 9.27
N ARG A 549 -19.65 -2.80 9.12
CA ARG A 549 -21.08 -3.10 9.15
C ARG A 549 -21.41 -3.75 10.48
N ILE A 550 -22.30 -3.15 11.24
CA ILE A 550 -22.83 -3.74 12.47
C ILE A 550 -24.12 -4.48 12.12
N ASN A 551 -24.44 -5.56 12.83
CA ASN A 551 -25.67 -6.31 12.66
C ASN A 551 -26.07 -6.97 13.98
N LYS A 552 -27.38 -7.13 14.21
CA LYS A 552 -27.94 -7.74 15.42
C LYS A 552 -28.94 -8.83 15.04
N ALA A 553 -28.94 -9.93 15.80
CA ALA A 553 -29.89 -11.02 15.69
C ALA A 553 -30.26 -11.58 17.07
N VAL A 554 -31.43 -12.21 17.18
CA VAL A 554 -31.76 -13.14 18.26
C VAL A 554 -30.95 -14.43 18.04
N GLU A 555 -30.36 -14.92 19.13
CA GLU A 555 -29.57 -16.16 19.18
C GLU A 555 -30.38 -17.29 19.83
N SER A 556 -31.03 -17.02 20.97
CA SER A 556 -31.90 -17.99 21.65
C SER A 556 -32.99 -17.31 22.46
N VAL A 557 -34.09 -18.03 22.69
CA VAL A 557 -35.16 -17.65 23.64
C VAL A 557 -35.55 -18.88 24.43
N GLU A 558 -35.57 -18.77 25.75
CA GLU A 558 -35.81 -19.85 26.70
C GLU A 558 -36.82 -19.38 27.75
N GLY A 559 -37.84 -20.18 28.04
CA GLY A 559 -38.91 -19.79 28.97
C GLY A 559 -39.85 -18.72 28.38
N ALA A 560 -39.88 -18.55 27.05
CA ALA A 560 -40.66 -17.53 26.34
C ALA A 560 -42.15 -17.54 26.70
N SER A 561 -42.68 -18.71 27.06
CA SER A 561 -44.07 -18.89 27.50
C SER A 561 -44.28 -18.70 29.02
N GLY A 562 -43.22 -18.71 29.84
CA GLY A 562 -43.26 -18.63 31.32
C GLY A 562 -43.09 -17.22 31.91
N ASP A 563 -43.06 -17.14 33.25
CA ASP A 563 -42.94 -15.85 33.97
C ASP A 563 -41.50 -15.36 34.15
N THR A 564 -40.50 -16.22 33.91
CA THR A 564 -39.09 -15.83 33.71
C THR A 564 -38.66 -16.29 32.32
N ILE A 565 -38.13 -15.35 31.54
CA ILE A 565 -37.66 -15.53 30.17
C ILE A 565 -36.17 -15.23 30.13
N THR A 566 -35.40 -16.04 29.44
CA THR A 566 -34.00 -15.75 29.07
C THR A 566 -33.95 -15.56 27.56
N VAL A 567 -33.41 -14.43 27.11
CA VAL A 567 -33.20 -14.15 25.67
C VAL A 567 -31.72 -13.84 25.45
N THR A 568 -31.12 -14.50 24.46
CA THR A 568 -29.75 -14.22 24.01
C THR A 568 -29.81 -13.54 22.66
N TYR A 569 -29.09 -12.43 22.50
CA TYR A 569 -28.84 -11.79 21.19
C TYR A 569 -27.38 -11.99 20.79
N ARG A 570 -27.14 -12.01 19.48
CA ARG A 570 -25.82 -11.93 18.86
C ARG A 570 -25.69 -10.57 18.18
N VAL A 571 -24.59 -9.88 18.42
CA VAL A 571 -24.19 -8.65 17.73
C VAL A 571 -22.86 -8.93 17.04
N THR A 572 -22.80 -8.62 15.75
CA THR A 572 -21.62 -8.82 14.89
C THR A 572 -21.19 -7.49 14.31
N ALA A 573 -19.88 -7.24 14.22
CA ALA A 573 -19.32 -6.17 13.42
C ALA A 573 -18.28 -6.76 12.46
N THR A 574 -18.47 -6.60 11.15
CA THR A 574 -17.53 -7.06 10.10
C THR A 574 -16.89 -5.87 9.40
N ASN A 575 -15.64 -6.01 8.93
CA ASN A 575 -14.98 -4.98 8.14
C ASN A 575 -14.93 -5.38 6.66
N ASP A 576 -15.87 -4.85 5.89
CA ASP A 576 -16.02 -5.11 4.46
C ASP A 576 -15.11 -4.16 3.61
N GLY A 577 -14.17 -3.44 4.25
CA GLY A 577 -13.27 -2.44 3.63
C GLY A 577 -11.80 -2.89 3.56
N THR A 578 -10.93 -2.08 2.94
CA THR A 578 -9.53 -2.46 2.66
C THR A 578 -8.56 -2.31 3.83
N ILE A 579 -8.89 -1.56 4.89
CA ILE A 579 -7.98 -1.28 6.01
C ILE A 579 -8.68 -1.46 7.37
N ALA A 580 -7.89 -1.73 8.42
CA ALA A 580 -8.39 -1.94 9.76
C ALA A 580 -9.20 -0.73 10.28
N GLY A 581 -10.32 -1.00 10.96
CA GLY A 581 -11.16 0.02 11.58
C GLY A 581 -11.58 -0.38 12.99
N THR A 582 -11.89 0.59 13.85
CA THR A 582 -12.48 0.35 15.18
C THR A 582 -13.99 0.49 15.15
N THR A 583 -14.72 -0.42 15.81
CA THR A 583 -16.18 -0.29 15.99
C THR A 583 -16.61 0.99 16.71
N GLY A 584 -15.67 1.66 17.40
CA GLY A 584 -15.99 2.63 18.43
C GLY A 584 -16.81 2.01 19.56
N ARG A 585 -17.43 2.86 20.37
CA ARG A 585 -18.25 2.42 21.51
C ARG A 585 -19.58 1.86 21.02
N LEU A 586 -19.77 0.55 21.18
CA LEU A 586 -21.03 -0.15 20.86
C LEU A 586 -21.94 -0.22 22.09
N VAL A 587 -23.21 0.12 21.90
CA VAL A 587 -24.22 0.26 22.96
C VAL A 587 -25.47 -0.55 22.63
N ASP A 588 -25.78 -1.55 23.45
CA ASP A 588 -26.96 -2.40 23.37
C ASP A 588 -28.09 -1.82 24.25
N THR A 589 -29.31 -1.72 23.71
CA THR A 589 -30.43 -0.95 24.28
C THR A 589 -31.74 -1.73 24.15
N PRO A 590 -32.16 -2.47 25.20
CA PRO A 590 -33.41 -3.21 25.20
C PRO A 590 -34.61 -2.28 25.43
N ALA A 591 -35.70 -2.51 24.71
CA ALA A 591 -36.95 -1.76 24.86
C ALA A 591 -38.16 -2.71 24.76
N PHE A 592 -38.25 -3.64 25.71
CA PHE A 592 -39.25 -4.70 25.74
C PHE A 592 -40.68 -4.20 25.97
N ALA A 593 -41.65 -5.05 25.66
CA ALA A 593 -43.07 -4.80 25.84
C ALA A 593 -43.47 -4.46 27.30
N PRO A 594 -44.51 -3.64 27.51
CA PRO A 594 -45.04 -3.34 28.84
C PRO A 594 -45.33 -4.62 29.66
N GLY A 595 -44.75 -4.68 30.85
CA GLY A 595 -44.82 -5.85 31.74
C GLY A 595 -43.75 -6.92 31.49
N LEU A 596 -42.82 -6.73 30.56
CA LEU A 596 -41.55 -7.48 30.48
C LEU A 596 -40.44 -6.68 31.16
N THR A 597 -40.14 -6.98 32.43
CA THR A 597 -39.14 -6.26 33.23
C THR A 597 -37.80 -6.98 33.20
N LEU A 598 -36.78 -6.34 32.61
CA LEU A 598 -35.39 -6.78 32.68
C LEU A 598 -34.93 -6.91 34.14
N ARG A 599 -34.24 -8.00 34.47
CA ARG A 599 -33.66 -8.27 35.80
C ARG A 599 -32.14 -8.14 35.79
N SER A 600 -31.51 -8.76 34.80
CA SER A 600 -30.05 -8.77 34.64
C SER A 600 -29.64 -9.04 33.20
N ALA A 601 -28.46 -8.59 32.82
CA ALA A 601 -27.83 -8.91 31.55
C ALA A 601 -26.40 -9.44 31.75
N ALA A 602 -25.99 -10.41 30.94
CA ALA A 602 -24.63 -10.93 30.86
C ALA A 602 -24.11 -10.76 29.43
N ILE A 603 -22.82 -10.43 29.29
CA ILE A 603 -22.18 -10.08 28.01
C ILE A 603 -20.88 -10.88 27.89
N ALA A 604 -20.65 -11.49 26.73
CA ALA A 604 -19.43 -12.21 26.40
C ALA A 604 -19.13 -12.13 24.90
N THR A 605 -17.92 -12.46 24.47
CA THR A 605 -17.55 -12.58 23.04
C THR A 605 -17.82 -13.97 22.47
N SER A 606 -18.28 -14.92 23.29
CA SER A 606 -18.68 -16.27 22.87
C SER A 606 -19.92 -16.77 23.63
N LEU A 607 -20.66 -17.69 23.01
CA LEU A 607 -21.83 -18.36 23.60
C LEU A 607 -21.50 -19.10 24.90
N GLU A 608 -20.37 -19.81 24.94
CA GLU A 608 -19.86 -20.51 26.13
C GLU A 608 -19.48 -19.50 27.23
N GLY A 609 -18.84 -18.39 26.86
CA GLY A 609 -18.43 -17.33 27.78
C GLY A 609 -19.58 -16.72 28.59
N LEU A 610 -20.82 -16.75 28.08
CA LEU A 610 -22.01 -16.32 28.82
C LEU A 610 -22.29 -17.16 30.08
N GLY A 611 -21.78 -18.39 30.18
CA GLY A 611 -21.89 -19.22 31.39
C GLY A 611 -21.00 -18.73 32.54
N ALA A 612 -19.90 -18.05 32.22
CA ALA A 612 -18.96 -17.47 33.20
C ALA A 612 -19.07 -15.94 33.31
N ALA A 613 -19.79 -15.29 32.39
CA ALA A 613 -19.95 -13.84 32.35
C ALA A 613 -20.69 -13.31 33.59
N ARG A 614 -20.13 -12.26 34.20
CA ARG A 614 -20.73 -11.61 35.36
C ARG A 614 -22.07 -10.98 34.99
N ALA A 615 -23.15 -11.43 35.63
CA ALA A 615 -24.45 -10.78 35.55
C ALA A 615 -24.36 -9.33 36.05
N GLN A 616 -24.82 -8.41 35.20
CA GLN A 616 -24.98 -7.00 35.46
C GLN A 616 -26.43 -6.72 35.86
N ASN A 617 -26.65 -5.71 36.71
CA ASN A 617 -27.99 -5.28 37.09
C ASN A 617 -28.78 -4.75 35.88
N ALA A 618 -30.11 -4.72 35.99
CA ALA A 618 -30.98 -4.06 35.02
C ALA A 618 -30.56 -2.59 34.79
N ALA A 619 -30.37 -2.21 33.54
CA ALA A 619 -30.00 -0.87 33.08
C ALA A 619 -30.73 -0.54 31.77
N ALA A 620 -30.82 0.74 31.42
CA ALA A 620 -31.44 1.17 30.17
C ALA A 620 -30.59 0.86 28.91
N SER A 621 -29.29 0.68 29.07
CA SER A 621 -28.37 0.27 28.00
C SER A 621 -27.09 -0.35 28.58
N TYR A 622 -26.39 -1.12 27.74
CA TYR A 622 -25.18 -1.86 28.06
C TYR A 622 -24.06 -1.56 27.06
N ILE A 623 -22.81 -1.54 27.52
CA ILE A 623 -21.64 -1.32 26.65
C ILE A 623 -21.08 -2.68 26.25
N LEU A 624 -20.99 -2.96 24.94
CA LEU A 624 -20.41 -4.20 24.41
C LEU A 624 -18.90 -4.08 24.25
N THR A 625 -18.45 -2.92 23.76
CA THR A 625 -17.04 -2.53 23.65
C THR A 625 -16.93 -1.00 23.68
N GLN A 626 -15.76 -0.48 24.04
CA GLN A 626 -15.43 0.95 23.87
C GLN A 626 -14.84 1.25 22.48
N GLY A 627 -14.48 0.20 21.74
CA GLY A 627 -13.78 0.26 20.46
C GLY A 627 -12.97 -1.03 20.28
N THR A 628 -13.37 -1.85 19.32
CA THR A 628 -12.67 -3.08 18.94
C THR A 628 -12.17 -2.93 17.51
N THR A 629 -10.87 -3.09 17.29
CA THR A 629 -10.29 -3.14 15.94
C THR A 629 -10.75 -4.40 15.23
N VAL A 630 -11.16 -4.26 13.97
CA VAL A 630 -11.53 -5.33 13.05
C VAL A 630 -10.69 -5.17 11.79
N GLU A 631 -9.89 -6.20 11.48
CA GLU A 631 -9.03 -6.24 10.30
C GLU A 631 -9.84 -6.43 9.00
N PRO A 632 -9.29 -6.09 7.82
CA PRO A 632 -9.99 -6.27 6.53
C PRO A 632 -10.50 -7.71 6.32
N GLY A 633 -11.79 -7.86 6.01
CA GLY A 633 -12.45 -9.15 5.80
C GLY A 633 -12.77 -9.95 7.07
N GLU A 634 -12.36 -9.47 8.25
CA GLU A 634 -12.58 -10.14 9.54
C GLU A 634 -13.84 -9.61 10.25
N GLY A 635 -14.19 -10.24 11.38
CA GLY A 635 -15.33 -9.85 12.19
C GLY A 635 -15.17 -10.07 13.69
N ALA A 636 -15.79 -9.19 14.49
CA ALA A 636 -15.91 -9.31 15.94
C ALA A 636 -17.37 -9.61 16.34
N THR A 637 -17.56 -10.42 17.39
CA THR A 637 -18.89 -10.85 17.86
C THR A 637 -19.04 -10.66 19.37
N TRP A 638 -20.23 -10.23 19.78
CA TRP A 638 -20.68 -10.16 21.17
C TRP A 638 -22.02 -10.87 21.31
N TYR A 639 -22.21 -11.56 22.42
CA TYR A 639 -23.48 -12.13 22.82
C TYR A 639 -23.99 -11.42 24.07
N VAL A 640 -25.30 -11.13 24.09
CA VAL A 640 -25.97 -10.42 25.18
C VAL A 640 -27.14 -11.28 25.67
N ARG A 641 -26.99 -11.91 26.84
CA ARG A 641 -28.03 -12.72 27.47
C ARG A 641 -28.75 -11.92 28.53
N MET A 642 -30.05 -11.73 28.38
CA MET A 642 -30.90 -10.97 29.29
C MET A 642 -31.92 -11.88 29.96
N THR A 643 -32.05 -11.76 31.28
CA THR A 643 -33.10 -12.42 32.08
C THR A 643 -34.21 -11.41 32.36
N VAL A 644 -35.43 -11.75 31.99
CA VAL A 644 -36.60 -10.87 31.94
C VAL A 644 -37.74 -11.53 32.70
N ALA A 645 -38.43 -10.78 33.57
CA ALA A 645 -39.60 -11.28 34.29
C ALA A 645 -40.88 -10.71 33.69
N ARG A 646 -41.88 -11.56 33.46
CA ARG A 646 -43.23 -11.14 33.05
C ARG A 646 -44.04 -10.72 34.28
N ASN A 647 -44.77 -9.61 34.17
CA ASN A 647 -45.76 -9.17 35.14
C ASN A 647 -47.07 -8.79 34.44
N LYS A 648 -48.06 -9.70 34.50
CA LYS A 648 -49.38 -9.50 33.88
C LYS A 648 -50.23 -8.41 34.55
N ALA A 649 -49.83 -7.93 35.73
CA ALA A 649 -50.46 -6.82 36.45
C ALA A 649 -49.74 -5.47 36.24
N ALA A 650 -48.76 -5.40 35.34
CA ALA A 650 -48.12 -4.14 34.98
C ALA A 650 -49.07 -3.23 34.18
N ALA A 651 -49.02 -1.92 34.45
CA ALA A 651 -49.77 -0.94 33.67
C ALA A 651 -49.34 -0.99 32.18
N GLY A 652 -50.32 -1.06 31.28
CA GLY A 652 -50.09 -1.17 29.84
C GLY A 652 -49.79 -2.58 29.33
N TYR A 653 -49.72 -3.61 30.19
CA TYR A 653 -49.56 -5.01 29.73
C TYR A 653 -50.69 -5.41 28.78
N SER A 654 -50.32 -5.93 27.61
CA SER A 654 -51.23 -6.58 26.66
C SER A 654 -50.50 -7.72 25.96
N GLU A 655 -51.17 -8.86 25.78
CA GLU A 655 -50.57 -10.01 25.07
C GLU A 655 -50.30 -9.72 23.59
N SER A 656 -50.99 -8.74 22.99
CA SER A 656 -50.69 -8.27 21.62
C SER A 656 -49.38 -7.48 21.52
N LEU A 657 -48.92 -6.86 22.62
CA LEU A 657 -47.61 -6.19 22.67
C LEU A 657 -46.48 -7.18 22.93
N LEU A 658 -46.76 -8.41 23.36
CA LEU A 658 -45.74 -9.46 23.53
C LEU A 658 -45.30 -10.09 22.20
N GLU A 659 -45.97 -9.77 21.10
CA GLU A 659 -45.53 -10.08 19.74
C GLU A 659 -44.62 -8.97 19.20
N CYS A 660 -43.68 -9.33 18.33
CA CYS A 660 -42.88 -8.36 17.59
C CYS A 660 -43.70 -7.71 16.47
N ALA A 661 -43.56 -6.40 16.31
CA ALA A 661 -44.29 -5.63 15.31
C ALA A 661 -43.34 -4.82 14.42
N PRO A 662 -43.47 -4.88 13.08
CA PRO A 662 -42.77 -3.97 12.18
C PRO A 662 -43.47 -2.60 12.16
N SER A 663 -42.67 -1.55 11.98
CA SER A 663 -43.11 -0.16 11.83
C SER A 663 -42.18 0.54 10.83
N ASN A 664 -42.73 0.98 9.68
CA ASN A 664 -41.99 1.69 8.63
C ASN A 664 -40.69 1.01 8.14
N GLY A 665 -40.67 -0.32 8.06
CA GLY A 665 -39.50 -1.11 7.63
C GLY A 665 -38.46 -1.39 8.74
N ARG A 666 -38.73 -0.94 9.97
CA ARG A 666 -37.98 -1.23 11.20
C ARG A 666 -38.83 -2.06 12.17
N LEU A 667 -38.26 -2.50 13.28
CA LEU A 667 -39.00 -3.08 14.40
C LEU A 667 -39.46 -1.98 15.39
N ALA A 668 -40.59 -2.21 16.06
CA ALA A 668 -41.15 -1.26 17.01
C ALA A 668 -40.60 -1.46 18.44
N PRO A 669 -39.98 -0.43 19.06
CA PRO A 669 -39.70 -0.44 20.50
C PRO A 669 -41.00 -0.54 21.31
N GLY A 670 -40.96 -1.22 22.45
CA GLY A 670 -42.15 -1.52 23.27
C GLY A 670 -42.99 -2.70 22.76
N HIS A 671 -42.46 -3.50 21.84
CA HIS A 671 -43.03 -4.75 21.36
C HIS A 671 -42.09 -5.94 21.62
N GLY A 672 -42.68 -7.10 21.89
CA GLY A 672 -41.99 -8.36 22.20
C GLY A 672 -40.78 -8.18 23.13
N LEU A 673 -39.72 -8.90 22.81
CA LEU A 673 -38.38 -8.72 23.32
C LEU A 673 -37.55 -7.91 22.31
N TYR A 674 -37.98 -6.69 21.96
CA TYR A 674 -37.20 -5.78 21.13
C TYR A 674 -35.87 -5.40 21.81
N ASN A 675 -34.77 -5.47 21.06
CA ASN A 675 -33.47 -4.93 21.46
C ASN A 675 -32.72 -4.38 20.25
N SER A 676 -32.01 -3.27 20.42
CA SER A 676 -31.21 -2.61 19.37
C SER A 676 -29.79 -2.27 19.83
N VAL A 677 -28.82 -2.33 18.93
CA VAL A 677 -27.45 -1.84 19.13
C VAL A 677 -27.24 -0.51 18.39
N ALA A 678 -26.31 0.31 18.85
CA ALA A 678 -25.84 1.50 18.15
C ALA A 678 -24.31 1.62 18.24
N GLY A 679 -23.68 2.11 17.17
CA GLY A 679 -22.26 2.42 17.07
C GLY A 679 -22.02 3.63 16.14
N PRO A 680 -20.88 4.33 16.27
CA PRO A 680 -20.61 5.55 15.50
C PRO A 680 -20.11 5.35 14.07
N TYR A 681 -19.68 4.14 13.69
CA TYR A 681 -18.99 3.86 12.42
C TYR A 681 -19.71 2.80 11.55
N ASP A 682 -21.03 2.75 11.66
CA ASP A 682 -21.91 1.82 10.95
C ASP A 682 -22.13 2.26 9.49
N HIS A 683 -21.57 1.52 8.53
CA HIS A 683 -21.41 1.96 7.14
C HIS A 683 -22.68 1.78 6.27
N ASP A 684 -23.35 0.63 6.37
CA ASP A 684 -24.65 0.36 5.74
C ASP A 684 -25.82 0.94 6.54
N GLY A 685 -25.62 1.18 7.83
CA GLY A 685 -26.51 1.95 8.68
C GLY A 685 -27.57 1.10 9.38
N ALA A 686 -28.14 1.68 10.45
CA ALA A 686 -28.76 0.94 11.56
C ALA A 686 -30.12 0.28 11.31
N ALA A 687 -30.39 -0.24 10.10
CA ALA A 687 -31.59 -1.00 9.74
C ALA A 687 -31.52 -2.47 10.20
N ASN A 688 -30.33 -3.07 10.19
CA ASN A 688 -30.01 -4.43 10.67
C ASN A 688 -29.51 -4.46 12.13
N ASN A 689 -29.51 -3.31 12.81
CA ASN A 689 -29.00 -3.14 14.17
C ASN A 689 -30.06 -3.37 15.26
N GLU A 690 -31.16 -4.04 14.92
CA GLU A 690 -32.26 -4.36 15.83
C GLU A 690 -32.78 -5.77 15.56
N ASP A 691 -33.21 -6.47 16.60
CA ASP A 691 -34.01 -7.69 16.46
C ASP A 691 -34.98 -7.84 17.63
N CYS A 692 -36.01 -8.66 17.47
CA CYS A 692 -37.06 -8.89 18.44
C CYS A 692 -37.47 -10.37 18.48
N ALA A 693 -37.53 -10.94 19.69
CA ALA A 693 -38.14 -12.25 19.92
C ALA A 693 -39.59 -12.13 20.41
N PRO A 694 -40.55 -12.93 19.91
CA PRO A 694 -41.89 -12.99 20.46
C PRO A 694 -41.87 -13.63 21.86
N ALA A 695 -42.66 -13.06 22.78
CA ALA A 695 -42.76 -13.47 24.18
C ALA A 695 -44.22 -13.65 24.63
N ARG A 696 -45.14 -13.87 23.69
CA ARG A 696 -46.54 -14.15 23.98
C ARG A 696 -46.69 -15.62 24.44
N PRO A 697 -47.35 -15.89 25.58
CA PRO A 697 -47.62 -17.26 25.99
C PRO A 697 -48.61 -17.93 25.04
N ARG A 698 -48.31 -19.15 24.56
CA ARG A 698 -49.13 -19.87 23.56
C ARG A 698 -49.74 -21.16 24.11
N PRO A 699 -50.78 -21.11 24.96
CA PRO A 699 -51.54 -22.31 25.30
C PRO A 699 -52.39 -22.74 24.09
N ILE A 700 -52.52 -24.05 23.90
CA ILE A 700 -53.46 -24.64 22.94
C ILE A 700 -54.55 -25.40 23.72
N ARG A 701 -55.60 -25.84 23.02
CA ARG A 701 -56.62 -26.73 23.57
C ARG A 701 -56.42 -28.15 23.02
N ILE A 702 -56.65 -29.17 23.84
CA ILE A 702 -56.82 -30.55 23.36
C ILE A 702 -58.28 -30.93 23.61
N GLU A 703 -58.92 -31.51 22.59
CA GLU A 703 -60.31 -31.96 22.64
C GLU A 703 -60.38 -33.47 22.44
N LYS A 704 -61.14 -34.17 23.29
CA LYS A 704 -61.46 -35.57 23.11
C LYS A 704 -62.87 -35.72 22.55
N ALA A 705 -62.99 -36.46 21.45
CA ALA A 705 -64.26 -36.74 20.82
C ALA A 705 -64.45 -38.24 20.51
N GLY A 706 -65.67 -38.60 20.16
CA GLY A 706 -66.10 -39.91 19.66
C GLY A 706 -67.28 -39.78 18.69
N THR A 707 -67.82 -40.92 18.26
CA THR A 707 -68.93 -40.98 17.28
C THR A 707 -70.31 -41.21 17.92
N GLN A 708 -70.37 -41.39 19.25
CA GLN A 708 -71.61 -41.64 19.98
C GLN A 708 -72.33 -40.32 20.28
N PRO A 709 -73.67 -40.22 20.12
CA PRO A 709 -74.41 -38.98 20.33
C PRO A 709 -74.58 -38.64 21.83
N MET A 710 -73.50 -38.17 22.44
CA MET A 710 -73.40 -37.77 23.85
C MET A 710 -73.12 -36.27 23.95
N GLY A 711 -74.12 -35.50 24.40
CA GLY A 711 -74.04 -34.04 24.46
C GLY A 711 -74.27 -33.37 23.10
N THR A 712 -73.80 -32.12 22.96
CA THR A 712 -73.91 -31.35 21.71
C THR A 712 -72.91 -31.86 20.68
N ALA A 713 -73.33 -31.99 19.42
CA ALA A 713 -72.42 -32.34 18.32
C ALA A 713 -71.42 -31.21 18.03
N ASN A 714 -70.19 -31.59 17.72
CA ASN A 714 -69.17 -30.73 17.13
C ASN A 714 -69.49 -30.46 15.65
N GLU A 715 -68.86 -29.44 15.06
CA GLU A 715 -69.04 -29.07 13.65
C GLU A 715 -68.67 -30.16 12.62
N ASP A 716 -67.81 -31.12 13.01
CA ASP A 716 -67.42 -32.28 12.20
C ASP A 716 -68.33 -33.50 12.40
N GLY A 717 -69.43 -33.36 13.15
CA GLY A 717 -70.37 -34.45 13.48
C GLY A 717 -69.89 -35.42 14.57
N THR A 718 -68.71 -35.19 15.17
CA THR A 718 -68.27 -35.92 16.37
C THR A 718 -68.91 -35.35 17.63
N TYR A 719 -68.77 -36.01 18.77
CA TYR A 719 -69.32 -35.59 20.06
C TYR A 719 -68.24 -35.57 21.15
N PRO A 720 -68.27 -34.63 22.12
CA PRO A 720 -67.32 -34.60 23.24
C PRO A 720 -67.32 -35.89 24.07
N LEU A 721 -66.14 -36.44 24.35
CA LEU A 721 -65.98 -37.75 24.98
C LEU A 721 -65.08 -37.65 26.22
N GLY A 722 -65.66 -37.72 27.42
CA GLY A 722 -64.93 -37.68 28.68
C GLY A 722 -64.26 -39.00 29.05
N GLY A 723 -63.31 -38.96 30.00
CA GLY A 723 -62.63 -40.12 30.55
C GLY A 723 -61.26 -40.44 29.95
N ALA A 724 -60.79 -39.66 28.98
CA ALA A 724 -59.44 -39.81 28.43
C ALA A 724 -58.37 -39.19 29.33
N ALA A 725 -57.12 -39.63 29.19
CA ALA A 725 -55.94 -38.99 29.75
C ALA A 725 -54.89 -38.72 28.66
N PHE A 726 -54.20 -37.59 28.78
CA PHE A 726 -53.21 -37.13 27.80
C PHE A 726 -51.94 -36.64 28.47
N ALA A 727 -50.82 -36.73 27.76
CA ALA A 727 -49.56 -36.09 28.09
C ALA A 727 -48.97 -35.42 26.84
N ILE A 728 -48.27 -34.29 27.02
CA ILE A 728 -47.52 -33.62 25.96
C ILE A 728 -46.04 -33.60 26.36
N TYR A 729 -45.18 -34.11 25.49
CA TYR A 729 -43.72 -34.10 25.64
C TYR A 729 -43.08 -33.13 24.66
N ASP A 730 -41.90 -32.61 25.01
CA ASP A 730 -41.02 -31.78 24.17
C ASP A 730 -39.91 -32.59 23.49
N ASN A 731 -39.99 -33.93 23.55
CA ASN A 731 -39.00 -34.85 23.02
C ASN A 731 -39.64 -36.14 22.45
N GLU A 732 -39.12 -36.62 21.33
CA GLU A 732 -39.61 -37.82 20.63
C GLU A 732 -39.50 -39.09 21.48
N ALA A 733 -38.55 -39.14 22.41
CA ALA A 733 -38.35 -40.26 23.33
C ALA A 733 -39.47 -40.41 24.38
N LEU A 734 -40.41 -39.45 24.46
CA LEU A 734 -41.52 -39.41 25.43
C LEU A 734 -41.03 -39.56 26.89
N ALA A 735 -39.84 -39.01 27.16
CA ALA A 735 -39.10 -39.20 28.39
C ALA A 735 -39.18 -37.98 29.31
N GLY A 736 -39.00 -38.21 30.61
CA GLY A 736 -39.02 -37.15 31.64
C GLY A 736 -40.44 -36.74 32.06
N THR A 737 -40.55 -35.53 32.61
CA THR A 737 -41.82 -34.94 33.04
C THR A 737 -42.54 -34.32 31.84
N PRO A 738 -43.82 -34.65 31.56
CA PRO A 738 -44.56 -34.02 30.48
C PRO A 738 -44.75 -32.51 30.70
N VAL A 739 -44.71 -31.74 29.62
CA VAL A 739 -44.96 -30.29 29.59
C VAL A 739 -46.40 -29.97 29.97
N SER A 740 -47.34 -30.86 29.68
CA SER A 740 -48.74 -30.76 30.11
C SER A 740 -49.40 -32.12 30.22
N VAL A 741 -50.37 -32.27 31.15
CA VAL A 741 -51.06 -33.53 31.45
C VAL A 741 -52.55 -33.26 31.71
N LEU A 742 -53.43 -34.16 31.23
CA LEU A 742 -54.83 -34.26 31.64
C LEU A 742 -55.12 -35.69 32.13
N ASP A 743 -55.97 -35.82 33.14
CA ASP A 743 -56.64 -37.07 33.51
C ASP A 743 -58.16 -36.87 33.60
N GLY A 744 -58.93 -37.66 32.85
CA GLY A 744 -60.38 -37.82 32.96
C GLY A 744 -61.27 -36.84 32.18
N GLY A 745 -60.73 -35.76 31.62
CA GLY A 745 -61.50 -34.73 30.92
C GLY A 745 -61.93 -35.08 29.48
N ALA A 746 -62.90 -34.34 28.95
CA ALA A 746 -63.22 -34.31 27.51
C ALA A 746 -62.47 -33.19 26.76
N GLN A 747 -61.84 -32.27 27.49
CA GLN A 747 -61.16 -31.09 26.97
C GLN A 747 -60.15 -30.59 28.02
N PHE A 748 -58.99 -30.10 27.61
CA PHE A 748 -58.14 -29.27 28.45
C PHE A 748 -57.44 -28.14 27.67
N VAL A 749 -56.98 -27.13 28.39
CA VAL A 749 -56.04 -26.12 27.88
C VAL A 749 -54.66 -26.49 28.40
N THR A 750 -53.66 -26.47 27.52
CA THR A 750 -52.28 -26.86 27.87
C THR A 750 -51.60 -25.81 28.74
N ALA A 751 -50.47 -26.18 29.32
CA ALA A 751 -49.46 -25.19 29.67
C ALA A 751 -49.06 -24.40 28.40
N PRO A 752 -48.74 -23.10 28.49
CA PRO A 752 -48.26 -22.33 27.34
C PRO A 752 -47.00 -22.95 26.73
N LEU A 753 -47.07 -23.24 25.42
CA LEU A 753 -46.00 -23.87 24.64
C LEU A 753 -45.10 -22.81 23.99
N GLU A 754 -43.94 -23.20 23.49
CA GLU A 754 -42.95 -22.30 22.86
C GLU A 754 -42.90 -22.50 21.34
N THR A 755 -42.61 -21.44 20.59
CA THR A 755 -42.47 -21.50 19.14
C THR A 755 -41.13 -22.10 18.72
N GLY A 756 -41.09 -22.81 17.59
CA GLY A 756 -39.85 -23.41 17.07
C GLY A 756 -39.40 -24.67 17.82
N LYS A 757 -40.31 -25.30 18.59
CA LYS A 757 -40.13 -26.64 19.17
C LYS A 757 -41.20 -27.59 18.64
N THR A 758 -40.77 -28.81 18.35
CA THR A 758 -41.65 -29.96 18.16
C THR A 758 -42.19 -30.42 19.51
N TYR A 759 -43.46 -30.82 19.53
CA TYR A 759 -44.13 -31.42 20.68
C TYR A 759 -44.82 -32.71 20.27
N TRP A 760 -44.91 -33.66 21.19
CA TRP A 760 -45.54 -34.96 20.99
C TRP A 760 -46.72 -35.13 21.94
N LEU A 761 -47.93 -35.08 21.39
CA LEU A 761 -49.17 -35.38 22.11
C LEU A 761 -49.37 -36.90 22.18
N VAL A 762 -49.54 -37.41 23.39
CA VAL A 762 -49.74 -38.84 23.68
C VAL A 762 -51.07 -39.00 24.40
N GLU A 763 -51.96 -39.85 23.89
CA GLU A 763 -53.05 -40.35 24.72
C GLU A 763 -52.50 -41.44 25.65
N THR A 764 -52.61 -41.23 26.97
CA THR A 764 -52.08 -42.14 27.99
C THR A 764 -53.16 -43.04 28.57
N ARG A 765 -54.44 -42.72 28.34
CA ARG A 765 -55.58 -43.59 28.66
C ARG A 765 -56.77 -43.25 27.76
N ALA A 766 -57.31 -44.24 27.06
CA ALA A 766 -58.54 -44.10 26.30
C ALA A 766 -59.75 -44.03 27.25
N PRO A 767 -60.86 -43.37 26.85
CA PRO A 767 -62.17 -43.51 27.48
C PRO A 767 -62.62 -44.97 27.57
N ALA A 768 -63.49 -45.29 28.53
CA ALA A 768 -63.99 -46.65 28.72
C ALA A 768 -64.66 -47.18 27.43
N GLY A 769 -64.26 -48.39 27.00
CA GLY A 769 -64.79 -49.02 25.78
C GLY A 769 -64.25 -48.46 24.46
N HIS A 770 -63.17 -47.68 24.46
CA HIS A 770 -62.54 -47.10 23.27
C HIS A 770 -61.13 -47.63 23.02
N VAL A 771 -60.65 -47.47 21.78
CA VAL A 771 -59.29 -47.87 21.36
C VAL A 771 -58.34 -46.69 21.53
N LEU A 772 -57.29 -46.88 22.34
CA LEU A 772 -56.22 -45.91 22.56
C LEU A 772 -55.55 -45.48 21.26
N LEU A 773 -55.25 -44.18 21.13
CA LEU A 773 -54.47 -43.66 20.01
C LEU A 773 -53.13 -44.41 19.88
N PRO A 774 -52.83 -45.06 18.74
CA PRO A 774 -51.78 -46.09 18.67
C PRO A 774 -50.35 -45.54 18.57
N ARG A 775 -50.19 -44.22 18.42
CA ARG A 775 -48.91 -43.50 18.29
C ARG A 775 -49.04 -42.08 18.84
N ALA A 776 -47.90 -41.51 19.24
CA ALA A 776 -47.82 -40.08 19.55
C ALA A 776 -48.04 -39.24 18.28
N VAL A 777 -48.58 -38.04 18.47
CA VAL A 777 -48.89 -37.05 17.43
C VAL A 777 -47.86 -35.93 17.49
N PRO A 778 -46.93 -35.82 16.51
CA PRO A 778 -46.01 -34.69 16.44
C PRO A 778 -46.72 -33.43 15.94
N PHE A 779 -46.47 -32.30 16.60
CA PHE A 779 -46.99 -30.99 16.23
C PHE A 779 -46.02 -29.87 16.62
N HIS A 780 -46.10 -28.73 15.95
CA HIS A 780 -45.31 -27.53 16.24
C HIS A 780 -46.24 -26.35 16.55
N ILE A 781 -45.64 -25.31 17.13
CA ILE A 781 -46.32 -24.06 17.45
C ILE A 781 -45.66 -22.90 16.70
N GLU A 782 -46.47 -22.12 15.99
CA GLU A 782 -46.04 -21.04 15.10
C GLU A 782 -46.74 -19.71 15.44
N VAL A 783 -46.13 -18.60 15.00
CA VAL A 783 -46.68 -17.25 15.14
C VAL A 783 -47.71 -17.01 14.03
N GLY A 784 -48.96 -16.75 14.39
CA GLY A 784 -50.03 -16.45 13.44
C GLY A 784 -50.00 -15.00 12.96
N ALA A 785 -50.37 -14.78 11.69
CA ALA A 785 -50.33 -13.47 11.04
C ALA A 785 -51.47 -12.50 11.41
N ASP A 786 -52.46 -12.94 12.19
CA ASP A 786 -53.57 -12.13 12.71
C ASP A 786 -53.54 -12.13 14.24
N ALA A 787 -53.74 -10.97 14.86
CA ALA A 787 -53.84 -10.83 16.31
C ALA A 787 -54.95 -11.72 16.93
N SER A 788 -56.03 -11.99 16.17
CA SER A 788 -57.15 -12.86 16.53
C SER A 788 -56.81 -14.36 16.41
N ALA A 789 -55.88 -14.71 15.53
CA ALA A 789 -55.42 -16.07 15.27
C ALA A 789 -53.90 -16.24 15.54
N SER A 790 -53.39 -15.54 16.55
CA SER A 790 -51.96 -15.34 16.83
C SER A 790 -51.11 -16.59 17.08
N THR A 791 -51.73 -17.75 17.28
CA THR A 791 -51.05 -19.03 17.52
C THR A 791 -51.56 -20.02 16.47
N VAL A 792 -50.64 -20.56 15.69
CA VAL A 792 -50.91 -21.61 14.70
C VAL A 792 -50.35 -22.93 15.20
N ILE A 793 -51.05 -24.03 14.92
CA ILE A 793 -50.60 -25.40 15.15
C ILE A 793 -50.34 -26.02 13.79
N THR A 794 -49.14 -26.54 13.58
CA THR A 794 -48.77 -27.33 12.39
C THR A 794 -48.40 -28.75 12.79
N THR A 795 -48.48 -29.70 11.87
CA THR A 795 -48.31 -31.14 12.12
C THR A 795 -47.52 -31.78 11.00
N ASP A 796 -46.61 -32.70 11.34
CA ASP A 796 -45.70 -33.36 10.38
C ASP A 796 -46.36 -34.41 9.47
N PHE A 797 -47.69 -34.56 9.55
CA PHE A 797 -48.47 -35.52 8.77
C PHE A 797 -49.56 -34.82 7.96
N GLY A 798 -49.73 -35.23 6.71
CA GLY A 798 -50.81 -34.82 5.84
C GLY A 798 -52.16 -35.44 6.23
N ALA A 799 -53.26 -34.89 5.69
CA ALA A 799 -54.63 -35.31 6.00
C ALA A 799 -54.92 -36.80 5.73
N ASP A 800 -54.19 -37.41 4.80
CA ASP A 800 -54.34 -38.82 4.39
C ASP A 800 -53.29 -39.76 5.02
N GLU A 801 -52.33 -39.25 5.81
CA GLU A 801 -51.18 -40.03 6.33
C GLU A 801 -51.49 -40.83 7.61
N GLY A 802 -52.71 -41.37 7.70
CA GLY A 802 -53.10 -42.41 8.66
C GLY A 802 -53.71 -41.93 9.97
N PHE A 803 -53.59 -40.66 10.34
CA PHE A 803 -54.23 -40.08 11.54
C PHE A 803 -55.67 -39.60 11.27
N THR A 804 -56.56 -40.47 10.77
CA THR A 804 -57.98 -40.14 10.52
C THR A 804 -58.76 -39.75 11.78
N SER A 805 -58.19 -40.03 12.95
CA SER A 805 -58.65 -39.65 14.29
C SER A 805 -58.20 -38.26 14.75
N VAL A 806 -57.24 -37.60 14.11
CA VAL A 806 -56.64 -36.35 14.60
C VAL A 806 -56.99 -35.17 13.70
N ARG A 807 -57.40 -34.05 14.29
CA ARG A 807 -57.78 -32.83 13.56
C ARG A 807 -57.20 -31.59 14.24
N VAL A 808 -56.53 -30.73 13.49
CA VAL A 808 -56.20 -29.37 13.93
C VAL A 808 -57.42 -28.47 13.73
N ILE A 809 -57.76 -27.69 14.75
CA ILE A 809 -58.80 -26.67 14.75
C ILE A 809 -58.09 -25.31 14.86
N PRO A 810 -58.31 -24.37 13.92
CA PRO A 810 -57.69 -23.06 13.99
C PRO A 810 -58.19 -22.25 15.20
N ALA A 811 -57.43 -21.21 15.56
CA ALA A 811 -57.89 -20.20 16.50
C ALA A 811 -59.14 -19.48 15.95
N SER A 812 -60.01 -18.99 16.84
CA SER A 812 -61.25 -18.32 16.47
C SER A 812 -61.39 -16.96 17.17
N THR A 813 -62.09 -16.02 16.52
CA THR A 813 -62.26 -14.65 17.01
C THR A 813 -63.05 -14.62 18.31
N GLY A 814 -62.38 -14.36 19.44
CA GLY A 814 -63.02 -14.31 20.76
C GLY A 814 -62.02 -14.11 21.89
N ALA A 815 -62.46 -14.41 23.12
CA ALA A 815 -61.64 -14.34 24.32
C ALA A 815 -61.76 -15.63 25.16
N GLY A 816 -60.67 -15.99 25.85
CA GLY A 816 -60.62 -17.18 26.71
C GLY A 816 -60.44 -18.51 25.96
N ALA A 817 -60.59 -19.62 26.69
CA ALA A 817 -60.19 -20.96 26.26
C ALA A 817 -60.83 -21.50 24.96
N ALA A 818 -62.00 -20.96 24.57
CA ALA A 818 -62.68 -21.35 23.32
C ALA A 818 -62.03 -20.72 22.07
N ALA A 819 -61.42 -19.53 22.20
CA ALA A 819 -60.77 -18.83 21.10
C ALA A 819 -59.42 -19.47 20.68
N LEU A 820 -58.80 -20.24 21.57
CA LEU A 820 -57.53 -20.92 21.32
C LEU A 820 -57.64 -21.94 20.17
N PRO A 821 -56.56 -22.17 19.40
CA PRO A 821 -56.49 -23.29 18.47
C PRO A 821 -56.48 -24.62 19.24
N ALA A 822 -56.86 -25.72 18.58
CA ALA A 822 -56.94 -27.01 19.25
C ALA A 822 -56.44 -28.20 18.41
N ILE A 823 -56.09 -29.28 19.09
CA ILE A 823 -55.95 -30.62 18.50
C ILE A 823 -57.11 -31.47 19.03
N ARG A 824 -58.00 -31.91 18.15
CA ARG A 824 -59.09 -32.85 18.47
C ARG A 824 -58.65 -34.27 18.14
N VAL A 825 -58.80 -35.17 19.11
CA VAL A 825 -58.53 -36.61 18.99
C VAL A 825 -59.85 -37.37 19.10
N VAL A 826 -60.23 -38.09 18.05
CA VAL A 826 -61.49 -38.81 17.87
C VAL A 826 -61.26 -40.31 18.02
N ASP A 827 -61.89 -40.95 19.00
CA ASP A 827 -61.71 -42.39 19.20
C ASP A 827 -62.73 -43.23 18.44
N THR A 828 -62.27 -44.43 18.07
CA THR A 828 -63.17 -45.51 17.69
C THR A 828 -63.52 -46.36 18.91
N GLN A 829 -64.78 -46.74 19.00
CA GLN A 829 -65.25 -47.68 20.03
C GLN A 829 -64.65 -49.07 19.79
N VAL A 830 -64.30 -49.79 20.86
CA VAL A 830 -63.89 -51.20 20.76
C VAL A 830 -65.03 -51.99 20.13
N GLY A 831 -64.77 -52.56 18.95
CA GLY A 831 -65.76 -53.32 18.19
C GLY A 831 -66.22 -54.55 18.96
N VAL A 832 -67.44 -54.51 19.49
CA VAL A 832 -68.10 -55.69 20.05
C VAL A 832 -68.40 -56.64 18.91
N LEU A 833 -67.76 -57.82 18.91
CA LEU A 833 -68.09 -58.91 18.00
C LEU A 833 -69.61 -59.16 18.08
N PRO A 834 -70.34 -59.18 16.94
CA PRO A 834 -71.75 -59.51 16.97
C PRO A 834 -71.91 -60.90 17.57
N ASN A 835 -72.87 -61.07 18.49
CA ASN A 835 -73.19 -62.36 19.11
C ASN A 835 -73.93 -63.29 18.12
N SER A 836 -73.34 -63.51 16.94
CA SER A 836 -73.79 -64.46 15.92
C SER A 836 -73.38 -65.89 16.29
N GLY A 837 -73.82 -66.34 17.46
CA GLY A 837 -73.90 -67.76 17.79
C GLY A 837 -74.92 -68.42 16.88
N ALA A 838 -74.48 -68.82 15.69
CA ALA A 838 -75.37 -69.40 14.68
C ALA A 838 -76.09 -70.63 15.23
N ALA A 839 -77.40 -70.72 15.03
CA ALA A 839 -78.18 -71.89 15.41
C ALA A 839 -77.63 -73.13 14.67
N GLY A 840 -77.02 -74.04 15.42
CA GLY A 840 -76.34 -75.22 14.87
C GLY A 840 -77.25 -76.10 14.03
N ILE A 841 -76.66 -76.89 13.12
CA ILE A 841 -77.26 -77.52 11.93
C ILE A 841 -78.53 -78.42 12.13
N TYR A 842 -78.95 -78.65 13.37
CA TYR A 842 -80.10 -79.47 13.75
C TYR A 842 -81.46 -79.14 13.09
N PRO A 843 -81.89 -77.88 12.83
CA PRO A 843 -83.17 -77.65 12.15
C PRO A 843 -83.12 -78.07 10.68
N TYR A 844 -81.95 -78.03 10.03
CA TYR A 844 -81.76 -78.50 8.66
C TYR A 844 -81.78 -80.03 8.58
N LEU A 845 -81.23 -80.73 9.59
CA LEU A 845 -81.35 -82.18 9.71
C LEU A 845 -82.81 -82.62 9.92
N GLY A 846 -83.58 -81.89 10.75
CA GLY A 846 -85.01 -82.10 10.90
C GLY A 846 -85.81 -81.92 9.60
N LEU A 847 -85.49 -80.87 8.84
CA LEU A 847 -86.12 -80.62 7.53
C LEU A 847 -85.80 -81.72 6.50
N GLY A 848 -84.55 -82.20 6.49
CA GLY A 848 -84.12 -83.30 5.61
C GLY A 848 -84.84 -84.62 5.91
N ALA A 849 -85.04 -84.95 7.19
CA ALA A 849 -85.80 -86.14 7.58
C ALA A 849 -87.28 -86.06 7.15
N ALA A 850 -87.91 -84.88 7.27
CA ALA A 850 -89.28 -84.67 6.82
C ALA A 850 -89.44 -84.82 5.30
N LEU A 851 -88.50 -84.29 4.51
CA LEU A 851 -88.49 -84.40 3.05
C LEU A 851 -88.27 -85.85 2.57
N LEU A 852 -87.39 -86.61 3.24
CA LEU A 852 -87.21 -88.04 2.96
C LEU A 852 -88.47 -88.87 3.30
N GLY A 853 -89.17 -88.53 4.40
CA GLY A 853 -90.46 -89.13 4.74
C GLY A 853 -91.54 -88.89 3.68
N LEU A 854 -91.65 -87.65 3.19
CA LEU A 854 -92.58 -87.28 2.11
C LEU A 854 -92.25 -87.99 0.78
N ALA A 855 -90.96 -88.10 0.42
CA ALA A 855 -90.54 -88.86 -0.75
C ALA A 855 -90.90 -90.36 -0.63
N GLY A 856 -90.71 -90.97 0.54
CA GLY A 856 -91.11 -92.34 0.82
C GLY A 856 -92.62 -92.56 0.71
N ALA A 857 -93.44 -91.64 1.23
CA ALA A 857 -94.90 -91.70 1.11
C ALA A 857 -95.36 -91.63 -0.35
N CYS A 858 -94.79 -90.72 -1.16
CA CYS A 858 -95.11 -90.61 -2.58
C CYS A 858 -94.70 -91.84 -3.39
N ALA A 859 -93.59 -92.50 -3.03
CA ALA A 859 -93.16 -93.76 -3.64
C ALA A 859 -94.10 -94.94 -3.29
N TRP A 860 -94.64 -94.97 -2.07
CA TRP A 860 -95.56 -96.03 -1.61
C TRP A 860 -96.93 -95.93 -2.30
N VAL A 861 -97.47 -94.71 -2.46
CA VAL A 861 -98.75 -94.48 -3.17
C VAL A 861 -98.68 -94.92 -4.63
N ARG A 862 -97.53 -94.75 -5.30
CA ARG A 862 -97.30 -95.25 -6.68
C ARG A 862 -97.22 -96.78 -6.83
N ARG A 863 -97.31 -97.57 -5.75
CA ARG A 863 -97.31 -99.05 -5.77
C ARG A 863 -98.67 -99.68 -5.40
N ARG A 864 -99.78 -98.95 -5.55
CA ARG A 864 -101.15 -99.48 -5.35
C ARG A 864 -102.11 -99.28 -6.54
N THR A 865 -101.55 -98.98 -7.72
CA THR A 865 -102.30 -98.85 -8.99
C THR A 865 -101.56 -99.53 -10.15
N ALA A 866 -101.04 -100.74 -9.87
CA ALA A 866 -100.62 -101.77 -10.81
C ALA A 866 -100.72 -103.13 -10.10
#